data_AF-A0A2V4D0N0-F1
#
_entry.id   AF-A0A2V4D0N0-F1
#
_cell.length_a   1.000
_cell.length_b   1.000
_cell.length_c   1.000
_cell.angle_alpha   90.00
_cell.angle_beta   90.00
_cell.angle_gamma   90.00
#
_symmetry.space_group_name_H-M   'P 1'
#
loop_
_entity.id
_entity.type
_entity.pdbx_description
1 polymer ?
#
loop_
_entity_poly.entity_id
_entity_poly.type
_entity_poly.pdbx_seq_one_letter_code
_entity_poly.pdbx_strand_id
1 'polypeptide(L)'
;MLLFALPVGIIVREVLNVDGAASKDRAVGVWAMFAIALPMSVKLAEIDFNVASLFFDIIILSGPIIVHFVLLKRGLAPREELSKKADDMTLLGLVMLGMLDSSGGLALTALFAIVLWRAIIHRSRIAMYALPLMWLFFPGNLTQSGNFIHTILEPLGSVGDMLLGTEYFLGERYLRFVGLMWVIYAALALGKSAGDVQLRRRGEENIETLPFIYPGIFLFFGLDIILIEDAWLLCVVTTILLLFGWGAGRMEGFAFAPVAYFFSFLIGFESEGYNGFELFSITCFGTGLVVFAMWIASTRGLLFKWAKEVVSIEDLNQGLVTNVAGTAISSKQPSMIRCATEEGREKLSAALRIWGMAFLLFSFDEVYGLSTLFVALWVTWEAWDKKDRTLLLLTPALHAIALWNIERVAEIQGNDLAGWLLIIEGSVMSYLAAIKWYPNWDWSEDGEDYWKWNDMMIIFGATYGVVGIIWALWDLTDIGAALLIILYCGMQAAADFENSWRRITSLVGTSLGTFLVLFTDVDSTFAGIALIVGGLAAFAQAVLYFRIWGVDEGAVKAELAAPHEPEVQAKDYSEKITEVSEEDELTEDSETVAEAIVLGEIDEYSQLEEKLREEDADTVGELEVQADTVGEVQDIQEVLESGRVSTTMGFDIDLPPEVLENIKQSLAQTDAEGFTPVVGFDQFGRIILSFEPSNS
;
A
#
# COMPACT_ATOMS: atom_id res chain seq x y z
N MET A 1 -49.64 -38.16 -26.90
CA MET A 1 -49.70 -36.97 -26.00
C MET A 1 -50.85 -37.04 -25.00
N LEU A 2 -52.12 -37.19 -25.40
CA LEU A 2 -53.24 -37.28 -24.44
C LEU A 2 -53.10 -38.40 -23.39
N LEU A 3 -52.51 -39.54 -23.74
CA LEU A 3 -52.23 -40.63 -22.79
C LEU A 3 -51.18 -40.26 -21.72
N PHE A 4 -50.29 -39.30 -22.01
CA PHE A 4 -49.25 -38.82 -21.10
C PHE A 4 -49.82 -37.82 -20.06
N ALA A 5 -50.93 -37.14 -20.37
CA ALA A 5 -51.63 -36.30 -19.41
C ALA A 5 -52.25 -37.11 -18.26
N LEU A 6 -52.54 -38.39 -18.48
CA LEU A 6 -53.15 -39.29 -17.49
C LEU A 6 -52.24 -39.55 -16.27
N PRO A 7 -50.98 -40.02 -16.42
CA PRO A 7 -50.07 -40.17 -15.29
C PRO A 7 -49.74 -38.84 -14.59
N VAL A 8 -49.58 -37.74 -15.33
CA VAL A 8 -49.38 -36.41 -14.73
C VAL A 8 -50.59 -36.01 -13.87
N GLY A 9 -51.81 -36.21 -14.37
CA GLY A 9 -53.05 -35.95 -13.64
C GLY A 9 -53.20 -36.80 -12.38
N ILE A 10 -52.79 -38.08 -12.43
CA ILE A 10 -52.76 -38.96 -11.25
C ILE A 10 -51.80 -38.42 -10.18
N ILE A 11 -50.59 -38.02 -10.56
CA ILE A 11 -49.59 -37.49 -9.62
C ILE A 11 -50.07 -36.19 -8.99
N VAL A 12 -50.63 -35.27 -9.79
CA VAL A 12 -51.20 -34.01 -9.27
C VAL A 12 -52.32 -34.31 -8.29
N ARG A 13 -53.23 -35.24 -8.62
CA ARG A 13 -54.31 -35.64 -7.72
C ARG A 13 -53.77 -36.21 -6.40
N GLU A 14 -52.75 -37.05 -6.46
CA GLU A 14 -52.15 -37.67 -5.26
C GLU A 14 -51.53 -36.61 -4.35
N VAL A 15 -50.71 -35.70 -4.90
CA VAL A 15 -50.08 -34.60 -4.14
C VAL A 15 -51.14 -33.67 -3.51
N LEU A 16 -52.30 -33.50 -4.15
CA LEU A 16 -53.38 -32.64 -3.66
C LEU A 16 -54.34 -33.35 -2.68
N ASN A 17 -54.32 -34.68 -2.61
CA ASN A 17 -55.18 -35.47 -1.75
C ASN A 17 -54.56 -35.75 -0.37
N VAL A 18 -53.26 -35.52 -0.20
CA VAL A 18 -52.61 -35.56 1.11
C VAL A 18 -53.03 -34.32 1.92
N ASP A 19 -53.53 -34.55 3.14
CA ASP A 19 -53.99 -33.50 4.05
C ASP A 19 -52.83 -32.55 4.39
N GLY A 20 -52.92 -31.31 3.90
CA GLY A 20 -51.84 -30.34 4.03
C GLY A 20 -50.61 -30.76 3.23
N ALA A 21 -50.59 -30.45 1.93
CA ALA A 21 -49.52 -30.80 0.98
C ALA A 21 -48.08 -30.71 1.57
N ALA A 22 -47.58 -31.82 2.11
CA ALA A 22 -46.32 -31.86 2.84
C ALA A 22 -45.12 -31.63 1.90
N SER A 23 -44.02 -31.09 2.42
CA SER A 23 -42.84 -30.79 1.60
C SER A 23 -42.26 -32.05 0.93
N LYS A 24 -42.35 -33.21 1.60
CA LYS A 24 -41.87 -34.50 1.07
C LYS A 24 -42.70 -34.98 -0.12
N ASP A 25 -44.02 -34.90 -0.04
CA ASP A 25 -44.90 -35.39 -1.11
C ASP A 25 -44.80 -34.52 -2.36
N ARG A 26 -44.61 -33.20 -2.18
CA ARG A 26 -44.29 -32.30 -3.30
C ARG A 26 -42.99 -32.68 -3.97
N ALA A 27 -41.94 -32.99 -3.20
CA ALA A 27 -40.66 -33.40 -3.76
C ALA A 27 -40.79 -34.71 -4.56
N VAL A 28 -41.41 -35.73 -3.97
CA VAL A 28 -41.63 -37.02 -4.62
C VAL A 28 -42.46 -36.86 -5.89
N GLY A 29 -43.53 -36.06 -5.86
CA GLY A 29 -44.37 -35.79 -7.02
C GLY A 29 -43.61 -35.14 -8.18
N VAL A 30 -42.76 -34.15 -7.93
CA VAL A 30 -41.96 -33.49 -8.97
C VAL A 30 -40.92 -34.46 -9.57
N TRP A 31 -40.22 -35.23 -8.74
CA TRP A 31 -39.23 -36.20 -9.22
C TRP A 31 -39.87 -37.39 -9.97
N ALA A 32 -41.07 -37.81 -9.57
CA ALA A 32 -41.85 -38.80 -10.31
C ALA A 32 -42.27 -38.26 -11.69
N MET A 33 -42.73 -37.01 -11.76
CA MET A 33 -43.02 -36.35 -13.04
C MET A 33 -41.78 -36.28 -13.93
N PHE A 34 -40.62 -35.89 -13.38
CA PHE A 34 -39.36 -35.87 -14.11
C PHE A 34 -39.01 -37.25 -14.69
N ALA A 35 -39.07 -38.31 -13.87
CA ALA A 35 -38.75 -39.67 -14.31
C ALA A 35 -39.69 -40.19 -15.41
N ILE A 36 -40.98 -39.82 -15.36
CA ILE A 36 -41.97 -40.18 -16.37
C ILE A 36 -41.80 -39.36 -17.65
N ALA A 37 -41.43 -38.08 -17.53
CA ALA A 37 -41.24 -37.17 -18.67
C ALA A 37 -39.95 -37.41 -19.44
N LEU A 38 -38.86 -37.80 -18.77
CA LEU A 38 -37.52 -37.92 -19.36
C LEU A 38 -37.47 -38.80 -20.63
N PRO A 39 -38.06 -40.02 -20.68
CA PRO A 39 -38.01 -40.83 -21.90
C PRO A 39 -38.76 -40.20 -23.08
N MET A 40 -39.81 -39.42 -22.80
CA MET A 40 -40.57 -38.73 -23.83
C MET A 40 -39.85 -37.50 -24.37
N SER A 41 -39.17 -36.73 -23.51
CA SER A 41 -38.40 -35.56 -23.95
C SER A 41 -37.22 -35.98 -24.84
N VAL A 42 -36.51 -37.06 -24.49
CA VAL A 42 -35.41 -37.60 -25.30
C VAL A 42 -35.90 -38.01 -26.69
N LYS A 43 -37.07 -38.65 -26.79
CA LYS A 43 -37.65 -39.02 -28.09
C LYS A 43 -38.12 -37.82 -28.90
N LEU A 44 -38.61 -36.77 -28.24
CA LEU A 44 -39.03 -35.54 -28.91
C LEU A 44 -37.83 -34.70 -29.38
N ALA A 45 -36.69 -34.80 -28.70
CA ALA A 45 -35.45 -34.11 -29.09
C ALA A 45 -34.87 -34.64 -30.41
N GLU A 46 -35.19 -35.87 -30.82
CA GLU A 46 -34.79 -36.43 -32.12
C GLU A 46 -35.67 -35.93 -33.30
N ILE A 47 -36.78 -35.24 -33.00
CA ILE A 47 -37.76 -34.78 -33.99
C ILE A 47 -37.69 -33.25 -34.06
N ASP A 48 -37.68 -32.69 -35.27
CA ASP A 48 -37.77 -31.24 -35.46
C ASP A 48 -39.02 -30.66 -34.77
N PHE A 49 -38.95 -29.39 -34.39
CA PHE A 49 -40.01 -28.69 -33.66
C PHE A 49 -41.40 -28.96 -34.27
N ASN A 50 -42.30 -29.48 -33.44
CA ASN A 50 -43.65 -29.83 -33.83
C ASN A 50 -44.63 -29.46 -32.71
N VAL A 51 -45.90 -29.31 -33.06
CA VAL A 51 -47.02 -29.06 -32.13
C VAL A 51 -47.05 -30.07 -30.97
N ALA A 52 -46.57 -31.29 -31.20
CA ALA A 52 -46.42 -32.32 -30.18
C ALA A 52 -45.47 -31.93 -29.04
N SER A 53 -44.34 -31.27 -29.35
CA SER A 53 -43.37 -30.76 -28.38
C SER A 53 -43.96 -29.63 -27.53
N LEU A 54 -44.72 -28.72 -28.16
CA LEU A 54 -45.46 -27.68 -27.43
C LEU A 54 -46.49 -28.27 -26.47
N PHE A 55 -47.28 -29.27 -26.91
CA PHE A 55 -48.25 -29.92 -26.03
C PHE A 55 -47.58 -30.68 -24.87
N PHE A 56 -46.44 -31.31 -25.12
CA PHE A 56 -45.67 -32.00 -24.09
C PHE A 56 -45.23 -31.02 -23.00
N ASP A 57 -44.64 -29.89 -23.39
CA ASP A 57 -44.19 -28.85 -22.47
C ASP A 57 -45.38 -28.24 -21.68
N ILE A 58 -46.53 -28.00 -22.33
CA ILE A 58 -47.75 -27.54 -21.64
C ILE A 58 -48.24 -28.57 -20.60
N ILE A 59 -48.25 -29.85 -20.94
CA ILE A 59 -48.69 -30.92 -20.02
C ILE A 59 -47.75 -30.98 -18.81
N ILE A 60 -46.44 -30.92 -19.02
CA ILE A 60 -45.45 -30.93 -17.95
C ILE A 60 -45.58 -29.70 -17.05
N LEU A 61 -45.73 -28.51 -17.65
CA LEU A 61 -45.88 -27.25 -16.94
C LEU A 61 -47.17 -27.20 -16.10
N SER A 62 -48.23 -27.84 -16.59
CA SER A 62 -49.53 -27.84 -15.92
C SER A 62 -49.46 -28.41 -14.50
N GLY A 63 -48.65 -29.43 -14.25
CA GLY A 63 -48.53 -30.07 -12.94
C GLY A 63 -48.06 -29.10 -11.85
N PRO A 64 -46.85 -28.53 -11.96
CA PRO A 64 -46.33 -27.54 -11.01
C PRO A 64 -47.22 -26.29 -10.87
N ILE A 65 -47.82 -25.81 -11.96
CA ILE A 65 -48.71 -24.63 -11.93
C ILE A 65 -50.00 -24.92 -11.16
N ILE A 66 -50.66 -26.05 -11.42
CA ILE A 66 -51.87 -26.45 -10.71
C ILE A 66 -51.58 -26.59 -9.21
N VAL A 67 -50.49 -27.28 -8.87
CA VAL A 67 -50.05 -27.42 -7.48
C VAL A 67 -49.81 -26.04 -6.85
N HIS A 68 -49.16 -25.10 -7.55
CA HIS A 68 -48.95 -23.74 -7.05
C HIS A 68 -50.26 -23.01 -6.72
N PHE A 69 -51.21 -22.97 -7.65
CA PHE A 69 -52.47 -22.25 -7.45
C PHE A 69 -53.36 -22.87 -6.37
N VAL A 70 -53.34 -24.20 -6.24
CA VAL A 70 -54.11 -24.89 -5.20
C VAL A 70 -53.51 -24.62 -3.81
N LEU A 71 -52.18 -24.60 -3.70
CA LEU A 71 -51.49 -24.26 -2.44
C LEU A 71 -51.77 -22.83 -1.99
N LEU A 72 -51.86 -21.87 -2.92
CA LEU A 72 -52.23 -20.49 -2.60
C LEU A 72 -53.62 -20.38 -1.93
N LYS A 73 -54.56 -21.28 -2.28
CA LYS A 73 -55.91 -21.29 -1.71
C LYS A 73 -56.04 -22.10 -0.42
N ARG A 74 -55.33 -23.23 -0.32
CA ARG A 74 -55.46 -24.17 0.82
C ARG A 74 -54.51 -23.87 1.99
N GLY A 75 -53.46 -23.07 1.77
CA GLY A 75 -52.41 -22.87 2.77
C GLY A 75 -51.42 -24.04 2.81
N LEU A 76 -50.39 -23.91 3.66
CA LEU A 76 -49.34 -24.91 3.85
C LEU A 76 -49.72 -25.93 4.94
N ALA A 77 -49.11 -27.11 4.86
CA ALA A 77 -49.17 -28.15 5.87
C ALA A 77 -48.76 -27.66 7.27
N PRO A 78 -49.14 -28.36 8.36
CA PRO A 78 -48.65 -28.09 9.71
C PRO A 78 -47.12 -28.02 9.77
N ARG A 79 -46.57 -27.22 10.70
CA ARG A 79 -45.12 -26.96 10.82
C ARG A 79 -44.26 -28.23 10.95
N GLU A 80 -44.83 -29.32 11.45
CA GLU A 80 -44.15 -30.60 11.67
C GLU A 80 -43.85 -31.37 10.37
N GLU A 81 -44.62 -31.12 9.31
CA GLU A 81 -44.48 -31.77 8.00
C GLU A 81 -43.70 -30.94 6.98
N LEU A 82 -43.38 -29.69 7.34
CA LEU A 82 -42.56 -28.80 6.54
C LEU A 82 -41.09 -29.17 6.72
N SER A 83 -40.45 -29.58 5.63
CA SER A 83 -39.03 -29.93 5.61
C SER A 83 -38.30 -29.12 4.56
N LYS A 84 -37.37 -28.28 5.02
CA LYS A 84 -36.55 -27.44 4.14
C LYS A 84 -35.79 -28.25 3.09
N LYS A 85 -35.21 -29.39 3.47
CA LYS A 85 -34.50 -30.27 2.54
C LYS A 85 -35.42 -30.80 1.45
N ALA A 86 -36.67 -31.13 1.79
CA ALA A 86 -37.64 -31.60 0.80
C ALA A 86 -38.12 -30.46 -0.12
N ASP A 87 -38.25 -29.23 0.40
CA ASP A 87 -38.56 -28.06 -0.41
C ASP A 87 -37.42 -27.71 -1.38
N ASP A 88 -36.16 -27.80 -0.94
CA ASP A 88 -34.98 -27.66 -1.81
C ASP A 88 -34.97 -28.74 -2.90
N MET A 89 -35.31 -29.99 -2.58
CA MET A 89 -35.43 -31.08 -3.55
C MET A 89 -36.60 -30.89 -4.52
N THR A 90 -37.69 -30.27 -4.08
CA THR A 90 -38.82 -29.92 -4.95
C THR A 90 -38.37 -28.88 -5.99
N LEU A 91 -37.67 -27.82 -5.55
CA LEU A 91 -37.15 -26.79 -6.45
C LEU A 91 -36.11 -27.35 -7.42
N LEU A 92 -35.18 -28.19 -6.93
CA LEU A 92 -34.22 -28.87 -7.80
C LEU A 92 -34.90 -29.78 -8.83
N GLY A 93 -35.94 -30.51 -8.41
CA GLY A 93 -36.74 -31.32 -9.33
C GLY A 93 -37.42 -30.47 -10.41
N LEU A 94 -37.89 -29.26 -10.07
CA LEU A 94 -38.48 -28.33 -11.05
C LEU A 94 -37.44 -27.79 -12.03
N VAL A 95 -36.21 -27.53 -11.57
CA VAL A 95 -35.07 -27.19 -12.46
C VAL A 95 -34.83 -28.31 -13.46
N MET A 96 -34.69 -29.55 -12.98
CA MET A 96 -34.45 -30.73 -13.83
C MET A 96 -35.61 -30.97 -14.81
N LEU A 97 -36.85 -30.74 -14.37
CA LEU A 97 -38.04 -30.89 -15.21
C LEU A 97 -38.12 -29.79 -16.28
N GLY A 98 -37.61 -28.58 -16.02
CA GLY A 98 -37.45 -27.53 -17.03
C GLY A 98 -36.35 -27.83 -18.05
N MET A 99 -35.33 -28.61 -17.67
CA MET A 99 -34.34 -29.14 -18.61
C MET A 99 -34.91 -30.23 -19.55
N LEU A 100 -36.17 -30.63 -19.42
CA LEU A 100 -36.82 -31.54 -20.36
C LEU A 100 -37.55 -30.80 -21.50
N ASP A 101 -37.31 -29.50 -21.65
CA ASP A 101 -37.93 -28.65 -22.66
C ASP A 101 -37.68 -29.18 -24.07
N SER A 102 -38.78 -29.25 -24.84
CA SER A 102 -38.77 -29.75 -26.21
C SER A 102 -39.30 -28.73 -27.22
N SER A 103 -39.96 -27.66 -26.77
CA SER A 103 -40.52 -26.60 -27.61
C SER A 103 -39.53 -25.49 -27.97
N GLY A 104 -38.30 -25.56 -27.44
CA GLY A 104 -37.29 -24.52 -27.63
C GLY A 104 -37.51 -23.30 -26.75
N GLY A 105 -38.02 -23.51 -25.53
CA GLY A 105 -37.93 -22.56 -24.43
C GLY A 105 -39.18 -22.34 -23.57
N LEU A 106 -40.35 -22.97 -23.85
CA LEU A 106 -41.56 -22.73 -23.04
C LEU A 106 -41.41 -23.25 -21.60
N ALA A 107 -41.15 -24.54 -21.44
CA ALA A 107 -41.01 -25.17 -20.13
C ALA A 107 -39.77 -24.65 -19.42
N LEU A 108 -38.66 -24.50 -20.15
CA LEU A 108 -37.39 -23.98 -19.64
C LEU A 108 -37.57 -22.58 -19.03
N THR A 109 -38.11 -21.62 -19.80
CA THR A 109 -38.27 -20.21 -19.36
C THR A 109 -39.29 -20.10 -18.23
N ALA A 110 -40.44 -20.79 -18.35
CA ALA A 110 -41.49 -20.71 -17.34
C ALA A 110 -41.06 -21.30 -16.00
N LEU A 111 -40.40 -22.46 -16.01
CA LEU A 111 -39.90 -23.08 -14.77
C LEU A 111 -38.70 -22.33 -14.21
N PHE A 112 -37.84 -21.76 -15.05
CA PHE A 112 -36.80 -20.85 -14.60
C PHE A 112 -37.38 -19.69 -13.80
N ALA A 113 -38.40 -18.99 -14.33
CA ALA A 113 -39.04 -17.88 -13.64
C ALA A 113 -39.73 -18.29 -12.32
N ILE A 114 -40.46 -19.42 -12.33
CA ILE A 114 -41.16 -19.93 -11.13
C ILE A 114 -40.15 -20.33 -10.05
N VAL A 115 -39.09 -21.07 -10.42
CA VAL A 115 -38.07 -21.51 -9.48
C VAL A 115 -37.27 -20.32 -8.97
N LEU A 116 -36.91 -19.36 -9.81
CA LEU A 116 -36.22 -18.13 -9.39
C LEU A 116 -37.02 -17.38 -8.32
N TRP A 117 -38.27 -17.10 -8.62
CA TRP A 117 -39.17 -16.40 -7.71
C TRP A 117 -39.28 -17.11 -6.36
N ARG A 118 -39.50 -18.43 -6.39
CA ARG A 118 -39.61 -19.24 -5.17
C ARG A 118 -38.28 -19.39 -4.42
N ALA A 119 -37.18 -19.58 -5.12
CA ALA A 119 -35.85 -19.72 -4.51
C ALA A 119 -35.45 -18.44 -3.77
N ILE A 120 -35.82 -17.27 -4.30
CA ILE A 120 -35.62 -15.97 -3.65
C ILE A 120 -36.52 -15.81 -2.41
N ILE A 121 -37.82 -16.10 -2.53
CA ILE A 121 -38.77 -15.98 -1.40
C ILE A 121 -38.40 -16.94 -0.26
N HIS A 122 -38.11 -18.19 -0.60
CA HIS A 122 -37.85 -19.26 0.37
C HIS A 122 -36.36 -19.42 0.69
N ARG A 123 -35.49 -18.58 0.13
CA ARG A 123 -34.03 -18.53 0.40
C ARG A 123 -33.32 -19.87 0.14
N SER A 124 -33.73 -20.58 -0.91
CA SER A 124 -33.15 -21.89 -1.26
C SER A 124 -31.79 -21.72 -1.94
N ARG A 125 -30.70 -21.99 -1.22
CA ARG A 125 -29.33 -21.89 -1.76
C ARG A 125 -29.07 -22.89 -2.89
N ILE A 126 -29.56 -24.12 -2.73
CA ILE A 126 -29.35 -25.20 -3.72
C ILE A 126 -30.01 -24.84 -5.05
N ALA A 127 -31.27 -24.38 -5.00
CA ALA A 127 -31.99 -23.95 -6.20
C ALA A 127 -31.29 -22.76 -6.87
N MET A 128 -30.84 -21.78 -6.09
CA MET A 128 -30.09 -20.63 -6.64
C MET A 128 -28.81 -21.04 -7.37
N TYR A 129 -28.08 -22.06 -6.90
CA TYR A 129 -26.88 -22.55 -7.61
C TYR A 129 -27.21 -23.30 -8.89
N ALA A 130 -28.26 -24.14 -8.87
CA ALA A 130 -28.63 -24.97 -10.01
C ALA A 130 -29.29 -24.19 -11.15
N LEU A 131 -30.05 -23.15 -10.82
CA LEU A 131 -30.92 -22.44 -11.76
C LEU A 131 -30.22 -21.87 -13.01
N PRO A 132 -29.11 -21.12 -12.93
CA PRO A 132 -28.49 -20.55 -14.12
C PRO A 132 -27.89 -21.63 -15.04
N LEU A 133 -27.60 -22.82 -14.51
CA LEU A 133 -27.08 -23.95 -15.30
C LEU A 133 -28.10 -24.48 -16.32
N MET A 134 -29.41 -24.24 -16.10
CA MET A 134 -30.45 -24.62 -17.06
C MET A 134 -30.16 -24.07 -18.46
N TRP A 135 -29.64 -22.87 -18.55
CA TRP A 135 -29.36 -22.20 -19.82
C TRP A 135 -28.02 -22.64 -20.44
N LEU A 136 -27.08 -23.14 -19.64
CA LEU A 136 -25.77 -23.56 -20.11
C LEU A 136 -25.86 -24.80 -21.02
N PHE A 137 -26.78 -25.71 -20.74
CA PHE A 137 -26.89 -27.01 -21.43
C PHE A 137 -27.82 -27.02 -22.65
N PHE A 138 -28.47 -25.89 -23.00
CA PHE A 138 -29.46 -25.83 -24.08
C PHE A 138 -29.17 -24.84 -25.23
N PRO A 139 -27.91 -24.47 -25.59
CA PRO A 139 -27.66 -23.43 -26.60
C PRO A 139 -28.21 -23.80 -27.97
N GLY A 140 -27.93 -25.02 -28.46
CA GLY A 140 -28.30 -25.44 -29.82
C GLY A 140 -29.81 -25.46 -30.06
N ASN A 141 -30.59 -25.99 -29.12
CA ASN A 141 -32.05 -26.06 -29.25
C ASN A 141 -32.72 -24.68 -29.21
N LEU A 142 -32.10 -23.63 -28.66
CA LEU A 142 -32.71 -22.30 -28.59
C LEU A 142 -32.46 -21.48 -29.87
N THR A 143 -31.45 -21.85 -30.67
CA THR A 143 -31.05 -21.14 -31.89
C THR A 143 -31.83 -21.51 -33.15
N GLN A 144 -32.63 -22.58 -33.11
CA GLN A 144 -33.36 -23.04 -34.29
C GLN A 144 -34.58 -22.16 -34.57
N SER A 145 -34.71 -21.73 -35.83
CA SER A 145 -35.85 -20.93 -36.32
C SER A 145 -37.17 -21.70 -36.18
N GLY A 146 -38.21 -21.04 -35.67
CA GLY A 146 -39.55 -21.62 -35.49
C GLY A 146 -39.84 -22.11 -34.07
N ASN A 147 -38.87 -22.06 -33.17
CA ASN A 147 -39.05 -22.40 -31.76
C ASN A 147 -39.90 -21.38 -30.99
N PHE A 148 -40.31 -21.76 -29.79
CA PHE A 148 -41.16 -20.95 -28.95
C PHE A 148 -40.58 -19.55 -28.65
N ILE A 149 -39.28 -19.46 -28.36
CA ILE A 149 -38.61 -18.16 -28.10
C ILE A 149 -38.66 -17.24 -29.32
N HIS A 150 -38.36 -17.77 -30.52
CA HIS A 150 -38.47 -17.01 -31.77
C HIS A 150 -39.90 -16.47 -31.98
N THR A 151 -40.91 -17.32 -31.75
CA THR A 151 -42.32 -16.95 -31.89
C THR A 151 -42.74 -15.80 -30.96
N ILE A 152 -42.16 -15.71 -29.76
CA ILE A 152 -42.46 -14.63 -28.80
C ILE A 152 -41.65 -13.37 -29.06
N LEU A 153 -40.40 -13.51 -29.49
CA LEU A 153 -39.49 -12.38 -29.63
C LEU A 153 -39.61 -11.67 -30.98
N GLU A 154 -39.86 -12.39 -32.09
CA GLU A 154 -40.02 -11.77 -33.42
C GLU A 154 -41.07 -10.64 -33.46
N PRO A 155 -42.25 -10.75 -32.80
CA PRO A 155 -43.22 -9.66 -32.76
C PRO A 155 -42.74 -8.38 -32.05
N LEU A 156 -41.64 -8.42 -31.30
CA LEU A 156 -41.09 -7.26 -30.57
C LEU A 156 -40.26 -6.33 -31.49
N GLY A 157 -40.11 -6.65 -32.77
CA GLY A 157 -39.36 -5.84 -33.73
C GLY A 157 -37.88 -5.77 -33.38
N SER A 158 -37.30 -4.57 -33.37
CA SER A 158 -35.84 -4.38 -33.18
C SER A 158 -35.29 -4.95 -31.88
N VAL A 159 -36.07 -4.93 -30.79
CA VAL A 159 -35.69 -5.53 -29.50
C VAL A 159 -35.68 -7.06 -29.60
N GLY A 160 -36.63 -7.62 -30.34
CA GLY A 160 -36.69 -9.04 -30.65
C GLY A 160 -35.47 -9.49 -31.44
N ASP A 161 -35.15 -8.77 -32.51
CA ASP A 161 -33.99 -9.04 -33.37
C ASP A 161 -32.67 -8.99 -32.57
N MET A 162 -32.52 -8.01 -31.66
CA MET A 162 -31.36 -7.93 -30.78
C MET A 162 -31.27 -9.16 -29.86
N LEU A 163 -32.37 -9.58 -29.22
CA LEU A 163 -32.34 -10.72 -28.29
C LEU A 163 -32.20 -12.08 -28.98
N LEU A 164 -32.62 -12.17 -30.24
CA LEU A 164 -32.45 -13.34 -31.10
C LEU A 164 -31.04 -13.40 -31.73
N GLY A 165 -30.28 -12.30 -31.68
CA GLY A 165 -28.87 -12.29 -32.04
C GLY A 165 -28.07 -13.33 -31.24
N THR A 166 -27.02 -13.87 -31.83
CA THR A 166 -26.19 -14.91 -31.22
C THR A 166 -24.77 -14.41 -31.00
N GLU A 167 -24.19 -14.74 -29.85
CA GLU A 167 -22.78 -14.52 -29.55
C GLU A 167 -22.06 -15.84 -29.24
N TYR A 168 -20.75 -15.86 -29.44
CA TYR A 168 -19.93 -17.01 -29.10
C TYR A 168 -19.57 -16.98 -27.61
N PHE A 169 -19.95 -18.04 -26.89
CA PHE A 169 -19.60 -18.24 -25.49
C PHE A 169 -19.21 -19.71 -25.26
N LEU A 170 -18.06 -19.95 -24.62
CA LEU A 170 -17.50 -21.30 -24.39
C LEU A 170 -17.43 -22.20 -25.65
N GLY A 171 -17.20 -21.59 -26.82
CA GLY A 171 -17.07 -22.30 -28.09
C GLY A 171 -18.38 -22.62 -28.81
N GLU A 172 -19.53 -22.29 -28.21
CA GLU A 172 -20.87 -22.49 -28.79
C GLU A 172 -21.59 -21.15 -29.00
N ARG A 173 -22.60 -21.14 -29.87
CA ARG A 173 -23.43 -19.94 -30.10
C ARG A 173 -24.60 -19.89 -29.12
N TYR A 174 -24.68 -18.81 -28.34
CA TYR A 174 -25.77 -18.55 -27.41
C TYR A 174 -26.63 -17.39 -27.90
N LEU A 175 -27.95 -17.47 -27.71
CA LEU A 175 -28.85 -16.33 -27.90
C LEU A 175 -28.57 -15.26 -26.86
N ARG A 176 -28.63 -13.99 -27.25
CA ARG A 176 -28.55 -12.84 -26.34
C ARG A 176 -29.65 -12.85 -25.28
N PHE A 177 -30.80 -13.46 -25.58
CA PHE A 177 -31.86 -13.77 -24.62
C PHE A 177 -31.37 -14.59 -23.41
N VAL A 178 -30.44 -15.53 -23.60
CA VAL A 178 -29.86 -16.32 -22.50
C VAL A 178 -29.09 -15.42 -21.55
N GLY A 179 -28.28 -14.51 -22.09
CA GLY A 179 -27.56 -13.52 -21.31
C GLY A 179 -28.52 -12.67 -20.48
N LEU A 180 -29.64 -12.22 -21.07
CA LEU A 180 -30.69 -11.48 -20.35
C LEU A 180 -31.26 -12.26 -19.17
N MET A 181 -31.51 -13.56 -19.33
CA MET A 181 -32.01 -14.40 -18.23
C MET A 181 -31.00 -14.52 -17.08
N TRP A 182 -29.70 -14.62 -17.38
CA TRP A 182 -28.64 -14.59 -16.36
C TRP A 182 -28.52 -13.22 -15.67
N VAL A 183 -28.66 -12.12 -16.40
CA VAL A 183 -28.69 -10.77 -15.80
C VAL A 183 -29.90 -10.60 -14.89
N ILE A 184 -31.10 -11.05 -15.29
CA ILE A 184 -32.32 -11.00 -14.46
C ILE A 184 -32.11 -11.84 -13.18
N TYR A 185 -31.59 -13.06 -13.32
CA TYR A 185 -31.24 -13.91 -12.19
C TYR A 185 -30.30 -13.21 -11.21
N ALA A 186 -29.21 -12.64 -11.73
CA ALA A 186 -28.22 -11.97 -10.91
C ALA A 186 -28.79 -10.74 -10.22
N ALA A 187 -29.49 -9.87 -10.95
CA ALA A 187 -30.08 -8.65 -10.43
C ALA A 187 -31.09 -8.93 -9.30
N LEU A 188 -31.95 -9.94 -9.47
CA LEU A 188 -32.92 -10.32 -8.44
C LEU A 188 -32.25 -10.95 -7.20
N ALA A 189 -31.24 -11.80 -7.39
CA ALA A 189 -30.50 -12.41 -6.30
C ALA A 189 -29.71 -11.38 -5.47
N LEU A 190 -28.95 -10.52 -6.16
CA LEU A 190 -28.15 -9.46 -5.55
C LEU A 190 -29.05 -8.39 -4.91
N GLY A 191 -30.12 -7.99 -5.59
CA GLY A 191 -31.10 -7.04 -5.06
C GLY A 191 -31.80 -7.55 -3.80
N LYS A 192 -32.15 -8.84 -3.75
CA LYS A 192 -32.70 -9.43 -2.52
C LYS A 192 -31.66 -9.45 -1.39
N SER A 193 -30.41 -9.81 -1.69
CA SER A 193 -29.32 -9.78 -0.71
C SER A 193 -29.10 -8.38 -0.13
N ALA A 194 -29.24 -7.32 -0.94
CA ALA A 194 -29.19 -5.94 -0.46
C ALA A 194 -30.41 -5.57 0.40
N GLY A 195 -31.62 -5.98 -0.01
CA GLY A 195 -32.84 -5.77 0.77
C GLY A 195 -32.84 -6.46 2.14
N ASP A 196 -32.15 -7.59 2.27
CA ASP A 196 -32.06 -8.34 3.53
C ASP A 196 -31.37 -7.58 4.66
N VAL A 197 -30.46 -6.65 4.35
CA VAL A 197 -29.84 -5.78 5.37
C VAL A 197 -30.88 -4.88 6.01
N GLN A 198 -31.82 -4.36 5.23
CA GLN A 198 -32.89 -3.51 5.75
C GLN A 198 -33.83 -4.29 6.66
N LEU A 199 -34.07 -5.57 6.35
CA LEU A 199 -34.89 -6.45 7.19
C LEU A 199 -34.20 -6.79 8.51
N ARG A 200 -32.89 -7.09 8.50
CA ARG A 200 -32.11 -7.31 9.73
C ARG A 200 -32.16 -6.11 10.67
N ARG A 201 -32.09 -4.89 10.12
CA ARG A 201 -32.21 -3.65 10.89
C ARG A 201 -33.58 -3.42 11.53
N ARG A 202 -34.63 -4.07 11.01
CA ARG A 202 -35.97 -4.02 11.61
C ARG A 202 -36.14 -5.03 12.75
N GLY A 203 -35.08 -5.72 13.17
CA GLY A 203 -35.10 -6.68 14.28
C GLY A 203 -35.46 -8.10 13.88
N GLU A 204 -35.49 -8.42 12.57
CA GLU A 204 -35.60 -9.81 12.11
C GLU A 204 -34.26 -10.53 12.26
N GLU A 205 -34.07 -11.20 13.40
CA GLU A 205 -32.94 -12.10 13.64
C GLU A 205 -33.14 -13.45 12.92
N ASN A 206 -32.05 -14.09 12.50
CA ASN A 206 -32.00 -15.37 11.76
C ASN A 206 -32.45 -15.35 10.28
N ILE A 207 -32.19 -14.26 9.57
CA ILE A 207 -32.34 -14.22 8.11
C ILE A 207 -31.18 -14.95 7.41
N GLU A 208 -31.48 -16.08 6.77
CA GLU A 208 -30.51 -16.81 5.95
C GLU A 208 -30.00 -15.98 4.77
N THR A 209 -28.68 -16.03 4.56
CA THR A 209 -27.99 -15.34 3.47
C THR A 209 -28.13 -16.08 2.15
N LEU A 210 -28.56 -15.36 1.12
CA LEU A 210 -28.46 -15.81 -0.27
C LEU A 210 -26.99 -15.83 -0.74
N PRO A 211 -26.65 -16.67 -1.74
CA PRO A 211 -25.34 -16.60 -2.37
C PRO A 211 -25.18 -15.26 -3.10
N PHE A 212 -23.99 -14.68 -3.03
CA PHE A 212 -23.72 -13.36 -3.64
C PHE A 212 -22.65 -13.43 -4.74
N ILE A 213 -21.54 -14.13 -4.50
CA ILE A 213 -20.45 -14.26 -5.48
C ILE A 213 -20.94 -14.98 -6.74
N TYR A 214 -21.71 -16.07 -6.56
CA TYR A 214 -22.17 -16.89 -7.67
C TYR A 214 -23.12 -16.15 -8.62
N PRO A 215 -24.16 -15.42 -8.15
CA PRO A 215 -24.90 -14.50 -9.00
C PRO A 215 -24.02 -13.46 -9.71
N GLY A 216 -22.95 -12.98 -9.07
CA GLY A 216 -22.01 -12.04 -9.69
C GLY A 216 -21.25 -12.62 -10.88
N ILE A 217 -20.90 -13.91 -10.85
CA ILE A 217 -20.27 -14.60 -12.00
C ILE A 217 -21.24 -14.67 -13.18
N PHE A 218 -22.51 -15.01 -12.93
CA PHE A 218 -23.53 -15.04 -13.98
C PHE A 218 -23.96 -13.66 -14.46
N LEU A 219 -23.80 -12.61 -13.64
CA LEU A 219 -23.93 -11.23 -14.11
C LEU A 219 -22.88 -10.93 -15.17
N PHE A 220 -21.62 -11.30 -14.92
CA PHE A 220 -20.52 -11.12 -15.86
C PHE A 220 -20.80 -11.83 -17.19
N PHE A 221 -21.06 -13.15 -17.15
CA PHE A 221 -21.39 -13.91 -18.37
C PHE A 221 -22.67 -13.42 -19.05
N GLY A 222 -23.67 -12.99 -18.28
CA GLY A 222 -24.90 -12.47 -18.83
C GLY A 222 -24.70 -11.18 -19.60
N LEU A 223 -23.90 -10.25 -19.05
CA LEU A 223 -23.58 -8.99 -19.71
C LEU A 223 -22.64 -9.17 -20.91
N ASP A 224 -21.64 -10.04 -20.81
CA ASP A 224 -20.74 -10.43 -21.91
C ASP A 224 -21.53 -10.87 -23.15
N ILE A 225 -22.51 -11.75 -22.97
CA ILE A 225 -23.35 -12.23 -24.06
C ILE A 225 -24.30 -11.14 -24.60
N ILE A 226 -24.84 -10.25 -23.75
CA ILE A 226 -25.82 -9.24 -24.18
C ILE A 226 -25.15 -8.09 -24.95
N LEU A 227 -23.98 -7.64 -24.48
CA LEU A 227 -23.33 -6.44 -24.98
C LEU A 227 -22.81 -6.68 -26.40
N ILE A 228 -22.85 -5.62 -27.22
CA ILE A 228 -22.25 -5.64 -28.56
C ILE A 228 -20.73 -5.37 -28.44
N GLU A 229 -20.34 -4.58 -27.44
CA GLU A 229 -18.97 -4.19 -27.15
C GLU A 229 -18.73 -4.39 -25.65
N ASP A 230 -17.68 -5.11 -25.33
CA ASP A 230 -17.37 -5.64 -23.99
C ASP A 230 -16.16 -4.95 -23.33
N ALA A 231 -15.56 -3.94 -23.97
CA ALA A 231 -14.39 -3.25 -23.44
C ALA A 231 -14.63 -2.66 -22.03
N TRP A 232 -15.83 -2.12 -21.79
CA TRP A 232 -16.24 -1.55 -20.51
C TRP A 232 -16.91 -2.56 -19.57
N LEU A 233 -17.02 -3.84 -19.95
CA LEU A 233 -17.72 -4.88 -19.21
C LEU A 233 -17.20 -5.02 -17.78
N LEU A 234 -15.87 -5.07 -17.61
CA LEU A 234 -15.25 -5.26 -16.31
C LEU A 234 -15.57 -4.07 -15.38
N CYS A 235 -15.61 -2.85 -15.91
CA CYS A 235 -15.92 -1.63 -15.16
C CYS A 235 -17.39 -1.63 -14.70
N VAL A 236 -18.31 -1.96 -15.63
CA VAL A 236 -19.74 -2.05 -15.33
C VAL A 236 -20.02 -3.12 -14.29
N VAL A 237 -19.47 -4.33 -14.45
CA VAL A 237 -19.65 -5.44 -13.51
C VAL A 237 -19.08 -5.11 -12.13
N THR A 238 -17.87 -4.56 -12.07
CA THR A 238 -17.24 -4.14 -10.82
C THR A 238 -18.11 -3.12 -10.09
N THR A 239 -18.62 -2.12 -10.80
CA THR A 239 -19.49 -1.09 -10.24
C THR A 239 -20.80 -1.67 -9.72
N ILE A 240 -21.46 -2.52 -10.49
CA ILE A 240 -22.72 -3.17 -10.07
C ILE A 240 -22.49 -4.04 -8.83
N LEU A 241 -21.41 -4.83 -8.80
CA LEU A 241 -21.10 -5.71 -7.66
C LEU A 241 -20.74 -4.92 -6.40
N LEU A 242 -20.03 -3.79 -6.53
CA LEU A 242 -19.73 -2.92 -5.40
C LEU A 242 -20.99 -2.24 -4.87
N LEU A 243 -21.89 -1.76 -5.74
CA LEU A 243 -23.16 -1.15 -5.33
C LEU A 243 -24.08 -2.14 -4.62
N PHE A 244 -24.27 -3.35 -5.19
CA PHE A 244 -25.06 -4.39 -4.53
C PHE A 244 -24.36 -4.93 -3.27
N GLY A 245 -23.03 -5.01 -3.27
CA GLY A 245 -22.23 -5.42 -2.11
C GLY A 245 -22.37 -4.44 -0.96
N TRP A 246 -22.27 -3.15 -1.26
CA TRP A 246 -22.53 -2.05 -0.32
C TRP A 246 -23.95 -2.13 0.24
N GLY A 247 -24.96 -2.28 -0.63
CA GLY A 247 -26.34 -2.47 -0.20
C GLY A 247 -26.57 -3.72 0.65
N ALA A 248 -25.80 -4.79 0.39
CA ALA A 248 -25.80 -6.04 1.16
C ALA A 248 -24.93 -5.99 2.42
N GLY A 249 -24.30 -4.86 2.73
CA GLY A 249 -23.45 -4.69 3.91
C GLY A 249 -22.15 -5.49 3.84
N ARG A 250 -21.73 -5.88 2.64
CA ARG A 250 -20.48 -6.60 2.36
C ARG A 250 -19.39 -5.62 1.96
N MET A 251 -18.42 -5.43 2.84
CA MET A 251 -17.34 -4.45 2.64
C MET A 251 -16.14 -5.02 1.87
N GLU A 252 -16.10 -6.35 1.68
CA GLU A 252 -14.94 -7.08 1.14
C GLU A 252 -14.52 -6.58 -0.25
N GLY A 253 -15.48 -6.18 -1.08
CA GLY A 253 -15.20 -5.67 -2.42
C GLY A 253 -14.43 -4.35 -2.43
N PHE A 254 -14.61 -3.49 -1.43
CA PHE A 254 -13.98 -2.16 -1.40
C PHE A 254 -12.46 -2.23 -1.21
N ALA A 255 -11.95 -3.27 -0.54
CA ALA A 255 -10.51 -3.48 -0.40
C ALA A 255 -9.83 -3.78 -1.74
N PHE A 256 -10.55 -4.43 -2.68
CA PHE A 256 -10.06 -4.79 -4.00
C PHE A 256 -10.51 -3.82 -5.10
N ALA A 257 -11.39 -2.87 -4.78
CA ALA A 257 -11.93 -1.90 -5.73
C ALA A 257 -10.82 -1.11 -6.47
N PRO A 258 -9.75 -0.62 -5.82
CA PRO A 258 -8.70 0.12 -6.55
C PRO A 258 -8.07 -0.69 -7.68
N VAL A 259 -7.70 -1.94 -7.41
CA VAL A 259 -7.10 -2.84 -8.40
C VAL A 259 -8.10 -3.22 -9.49
N ALA A 260 -9.34 -3.53 -9.11
CA ALA A 260 -10.39 -3.87 -10.06
C ALA A 260 -10.71 -2.71 -11.01
N TYR A 261 -10.82 -1.48 -10.49
CA TYR A 261 -11.05 -0.30 -11.32
C TYR A 261 -9.86 0.00 -12.23
N PHE A 262 -8.62 -0.14 -11.73
CA PHE A 262 -7.42 0.06 -12.55
C PHE A 262 -7.43 -0.82 -13.80
N PHE A 263 -7.57 -2.15 -13.65
CA PHE A 263 -7.63 -3.04 -14.80
C PHE A 263 -8.88 -2.82 -15.66
N SER A 264 -10.00 -2.40 -15.05
CA SER A 264 -11.22 -2.10 -15.80
C SER A 264 -11.08 -0.89 -16.72
N PHE A 265 -10.44 0.18 -16.21
CA PHE A 265 -10.20 1.40 -16.96
C PHE A 265 -9.10 1.18 -18.00
N LEU A 266 -8.08 0.38 -17.67
CA LEU A 266 -7.02 0.02 -18.61
C LEU A 266 -7.60 -0.57 -19.90
N ILE A 267 -8.46 -1.59 -19.77
CA ILE A 267 -9.10 -2.25 -20.92
C ILE A 267 -10.06 -1.29 -21.65
N GLY A 268 -10.85 -0.52 -20.90
CA GLY A 268 -11.83 0.42 -21.48
C GLY A 268 -11.18 1.58 -22.25
N PHE A 269 -10.08 2.14 -21.75
CA PHE A 269 -9.37 3.21 -22.45
C PHE A 269 -8.49 2.68 -23.60
N GLU A 270 -7.93 1.47 -23.47
CA GLU A 270 -7.20 0.82 -24.57
C GLU A 270 -8.11 0.65 -25.80
N SER A 271 -9.38 0.26 -25.61
CA SER A 271 -10.33 0.13 -26.73
C SER A 271 -10.69 1.47 -27.38
N GLU A 272 -10.60 2.58 -26.65
CA GLU A 272 -10.81 3.93 -27.17
C GLU A 272 -9.59 4.48 -27.94
N GLY A 273 -8.47 3.75 -27.93
CA GLY A 273 -7.27 4.07 -28.71
C GLY A 273 -6.14 4.74 -27.92
N TYR A 274 -6.26 4.90 -26.61
CA TYR A 274 -5.18 5.37 -25.76
C TYR A 274 -4.06 4.33 -25.67
N ASN A 275 -2.79 4.76 -25.69
CA ASN A 275 -1.64 3.85 -25.69
C ASN A 275 -0.47 4.37 -24.84
N GLY A 276 0.44 3.46 -24.45
CA GLY A 276 1.68 3.82 -23.77
C GLY A 276 1.48 4.53 -22.42
N PHE A 277 2.22 5.63 -22.21
CA PHE A 277 2.16 6.40 -20.97
C PHE A 277 0.84 7.16 -20.78
N GLU A 278 0.23 7.62 -21.88
CA GLU A 278 -1.08 8.29 -21.85
C GLU A 278 -2.16 7.34 -21.32
N LEU A 279 -2.18 6.09 -21.79
CA LEU A 279 -3.07 5.05 -21.29
C LEU A 279 -2.90 4.81 -19.79
N PHE A 280 -1.66 4.70 -19.31
CA PHE A 280 -1.38 4.54 -17.88
C PHE A 280 -1.93 5.72 -17.08
N SER A 281 -1.71 6.93 -17.57
CA SER A 281 -2.10 8.14 -16.86
C SER A 281 -3.61 8.34 -16.75
N ILE A 282 -4.35 8.21 -17.86
CA ILE A 282 -5.81 8.33 -17.87
C ILE A 282 -6.46 7.21 -17.02
N THR A 283 -5.87 6.02 -17.01
CA THR A 283 -6.29 4.90 -16.16
C THR A 283 -6.09 5.23 -14.67
N CYS A 284 -4.93 5.78 -14.32
CA CYS A 284 -4.63 6.27 -12.98
C CYS A 284 -5.60 7.38 -12.57
N PHE A 285 -5.94 8.31 -13.47
CA PHE A 285 -6.90 9.39 -13.21
C PHE A 285 -8.29 8.85 -12.89
N GLY A 286 -8.84 7.99 -13.76
CA GLY A 286 -10.16 7.39 -13.58
C GLY A 286 -10.25 6.57 -12.29
N THR A 287 -9.24 5.75 -12.02
CA THR A 287 -9.15 4.95 -10.80
C THR A 287 -9.04 5.84 -9.56
N GLY A 288 -8.17 6.84 -9.61
CA GLY A 288 -7.96 7.81 -8.55
C GLY A 288 -9.23 8.54 -8.16
N LEU A 289 -10.00 9.05 -9.12
CA LEU A 289 -11.27 9.72 -8.86
C LEU A 289 -12.30 8.80 -8.18
N VAL A 290 -12.48 7.59 -8.68
CA VAL A 290 -13.45 6.64 -8.14
C VAL A 290 -13.07 6.22 -6.72
N VAL A 291 -11.81 5.86 -6.49
CA VAL A 291 -11.31 5.45 -5.17
C VAL A 291 -11.33 6.62 -4.18
N PHE A 292 -11.00 7.83 -4.63
CA PHE A 292 -11.10 9.03 -3.81
C PHE A 292 -12.54 9.33 -3.41
N ALA A 293 -13.52 9.15 -4.31
CA ALA A 293 -14.93 9.25 -3.97
C ALA A 293 -15.37 8.20 -2.93
N MET A 294 -14.83 6.98 -3.00
CA MET A 294 -15.08 5.94 -1.99
C MET A 294 -14.49 6.31 -0.62
N TRP A 295 -13.31 6.93 -0.60
CA TRP A 295 -12.72 7.47 0.62
C TRP A 295 -13.54 8.63 1.21
N ILE A 296 -14.05 9.55 0.38
CA ILE A 296 -15.00 10.58 0.87
C ILE A 296 -16.26 9.93 1.45
N ALA A 297 -16.75 8.86 0.84
CA ALA A 297 -17.88 8.12 1.37
C ALA A 297 -17.54 7.42 2.69
N SER A 298 -16.31 6.94 2.91
CA SER A 298 -15.89 6.31 4.17
C SER A 298 -15.77 7.32 5.30
N THR A 299 -15.16 8.48 5.06
CA THR A 299 -15.00 9.55 6.07
C THR A 299 -16.34 10.14 6.52
N ARG A 300 -17.34 10.19 5.63
CA ARG A 300 -18.72 10.61 5.97
C ARG A 300 -19.55 9.51 6.64
N GLY A 301 -18.98 8.32 6.86
CA GLY A 301 -19.70 7.14 7.36
C GLY A 301 -20.74 6.57 6.38
N LEU A 302 -20.83 7.10 5.15
CA LEU A 302 -21.77 6.64 4.13
C LEU A 302 -21.40 5.24 3.63
N LEU A 303 -20.11 4.97 3.47
CA LEU A 303 -19.60 3.65 3.07
C LEU A 303 -20.02 2.57 4.08
N PHE A 304 -19.90 2.87 5.37
CA PHE A 304 -20.25 1.93 6.45
C PHE A 304 -21.73 1.96 6.83
N LYS A 305 -22.54 2.79 6.15
CA LYS A 305 -23.96 2.98 6.47
C LYS A 305 -24.75 1.69 6.52
N TRP A 306 -24.40 0.67 5.74
CA TRP A 306 -25.08 -0.63 5.68
C TRP A 306 -24.24 -1.81 6.17
N ALA A 307 -23.03 -1.54 6.68
CA ALA A 307 -22.20 -2.57 7.29
C ALA A 307 -22.90 -3.19 8.52
N LYS A 308 -22.50 -4.42 8.86
CA LYS A 308 -22.91 -5.08 10.11
C LYS A 308 -22.44 -4.28 11.32
N GLU A 309 -23.08 -4.48 12.46
CA GLU A 309 -22.65 -3.84 13.71
C GLU A 309 -21.19 -4.19 14.05
N VAL A 310 -20.50 -3.22 14.66
CA VAL A 310 -19.09 -3.36 15.03
C VAL A 310 -19.00 -4.36 16.17
N VAL A 311 -18.13 -5.36 16.01
CA VAL A 311 -17.85 -6.35 17.05
C VAL A 311 -16.55 -5.95 17.74
N SER A 312 -16.51 -6.08 19.08
CA SER A 312 -15.28 -5.83 19.85
C SER A 312 -14.21 -6.88 19.51
N ILE A 313 -12.94 -6.54 19.72
CA ILE A 313 -11.83 -7.46 19.45
C ILE A 313 -11.89 -8.66 20.41
N GLU A 314 -12.30 -8.42 21.65
CA GLU A 314 -12.52 -9.45 22.67
C GLU A 314 -13.58 -10.46 22.23
N ASP A 315 -14.74 -10.00 21.74
CA ASP A 315 -15.82 -10.87 21.26
C ASP A 315 -15.42 -11.63 19.99
N LEU A 316 -14.60 -11.02 19.14
CA LEU A 316 -14.06 -11.66 17.93
C LEU A 316 -13.14 -12.84 18.27
N ASN A 317 -12.42 -12.76 19.40
CA ASN A 317 -11.47 -13.74 19.89
C ASN A 317 -12.11 -14.80 20.81
N GLN A 318 -13.24 -14.52 21.47
CA GLN A 318 -13.96 -15.50 22.30
C GLN A 318 -14.51 -16.70 21.52
N GLY A 319 -14.65 -16.61 20.19
CA GLY A 319 -15.07 -17.70 19.32
C GLY A 319 -13.95 -18.67 18.91
N LEU A 320 -12.73 -18.56 19.47
CA LEU A 320 -11.62 -19.45 19.14
C LEU A 320 -11.60 -20.70 20.04
N VAL A 321 -11.48 -21.87 19.41
CA VAL A 321 -11.10 -23.11 20.09
C VAL A 321 -9.65 -22.96 20.57
N THR A 322 -9.45 -22.99 21.88
CA THR A 322 -8.12 -23.07 22.50
C THR A 322 -7.56 -24.48 22.31
N ASN A 323 -6.26 -24.60 22.02
CA ASN A 323 -5.59 -25.89 22.09
C ASN A 323 -5.46 -26.36 23.54
N VAL A 324 -5.16 -27.64 23.74
CA VAL A 324 -4.92 -28.30 25.04
C VAL A 324 -3.84 -27.59 25.89
N ALA A 325 -3.01 -26.73 25.28
CA ALA A 325 -1.99 -25.91 25.94
C ALA A 325 -2.42 -24.45 26.24
N GLY A 326 -3.70 -24.09 26.05
CA GLY A 326 -4.20 -22.73 26.34
C GLY A 326 -3.82 -21.64 25.33
N THR A 327 -3.14 -21.99 24.23
CA THR A 327 -2.76 -21.06 23.16
C THR A 327 -3.84 -20.98 22.08
N ALA A 328 -4.25 -19.74 21.75
CA ALA A 328 -5.17 -19.43 20.66
C ALA A 328 -4.47 -19.61 19.31
N ILE A 329 -5.00 -20.46 18.43
CA ILE A 329 -4.34 -20.84 17.15
C ILE A 329 -4.31 -19.69 16.12
N SER A 330 -5.17 -18.67 16.27
CA SER A 330 -5.17 -17.50 15.39
C SER A 330 -5.95 -16.37 16.06
N SER A 331 -5.28 -15.39 16.67
CA SER A 331 -5.94 -14.11 16.94
C SER A 331 -6.50 -13.59 15.62
N LYS A 332 -7.80 -13.35 15.50
CA LYS A 332 -8.33 -12.70 14.29
C LYS A 332 -7.90 -11.24 14.35
N GLN A 333 -6.79 -10.93 13.68
CA GLN A 333 -6.33 -9.57 13.53
C GLN A 333 -7.40 -8.72 12.81
N PRO A 334 -7.53 -7.43 13.15
CA PRO A 334 -8.48 -6.51 12.53
C PRO A 334 -8.13 -6.37 11.03
N SER A 335 -8.95 -7.01 10.19
CA SER A 335 -8.73 -7.06 8.74
C SER A 335 -9.46 -5.93 8.02
N MET A 336 -8.75 -5.25 7.10
CA MET A 336 -9.34 -4.25 6.19
C MET A 336 -10.38 -4.84 5.22
N ILE A 337 -10.40 -6.18 5.03
CA ILE A 337 -11.31 -6.85 4.09
C ILE A 337 -12.67 -7.08 4.73
N ARG A 338 -12.73 -7.60 5.97
CA ARG A 338 -14.01 -7.91 6.63
C ARG A 338 -14.65 -6.72 7.33
N CYS A 339 -13.87 -5.71 7.73
CA CYS A 339 -14.33 -4.50 8.42
C CYS A 339 -15.32 -4.76 9.58
N ALA A 340 -15.09 -5.86 10.30
CA ALA A 340 -15.95 -6.29 11.41
C ALA A 340 -15.69 -5.47 12.69
N THR A 341 -14.48 -4.95 12.85
CA THR A 341 -14.03 -4.11 13.96
C THR A 341 -13.89 -2.64 13.49
N GLU A 342 -13.89 -1.70 14.43
CA GLU A 342 -13.70 -0.27 14.12
C GLU A 342 -12.32 -0.02 13.50
N GLU A 343 -11.26 -0.61 14.08
CA GLU A 343 -9.91 -0.55 13.54
C GLU A 343 -9.82 -1.10 12.10
N GLY A 344 -10.61 -2.14 11.77
CA GLY A 344 -10.67 -2.67 10.41
C GLY A 344 -11.33 -1.71 9.41
N ARG A 345 -12.25 -0.85 9.86
CA ARG A 345 -12.88 0.20 9.03
C ARG A 345 -11.94 1.37 8.83
N GLU A 346 -11.22 1.77 9.88
CA GLU A 346 -10.19 2.80 9.79
C GLU A 346 -9.07 2.38 8.82
N LYS A 347 -8.58 1.13 8.93
CA LYS A 347 -7.60 0.57 7.99
C LYS A 347 -8.08 0.57 6.54
N LEU A 348 -9.35 0.19 6.29
CA LEU A 348 -9.91 0.26 4.93
C LEU A 348 -9.99 1.72 4.43
N SER A 349 -10.45 2.63 5.28
CA SER A 349 -10.54 4.06 4.95
C SER A 349 -9.16 4.64 4.63
N ALA A 350 -8.15 4.32 5.43
CA ALA A 350 -6.76 4.72 5.21
C ALA A 350 -6.19 4.11 3.91
N ALA A 351 -6.48 2.84 3.62
CA ALA A 351 -6.06 2.19 2.38
C ALA A 351 -6.70 2.88 1.15
N LEU A 352 -8.01 3.14 1.16
CA LEU A 352 -8.69 3.86 0.09
C LEU A 352 -8.12 5.28 -0.10
N ARG A 353 -7.78 5.97 0.99
CA ARG A 353 -7.10 7.27 0.94
C ARG A 353 -5.77 7.17 0.19
N ILE A 354 -4.89 6.27 0.62
CA ILE A 354 -3.55 6.10 0.06
C ILE A 354 -3.64 5.71 -1.42
N TRP A 355 -4.48 4.72 -1.76
CA TRP A 355 -4.68 4.32 -3.15
C TRP A 355 -5.24 5.45 -4.01
N GLY A 356 -6.27 6.16 -3.52
CA GLY A 356 -6.86 7.28 -4.25
C GLY A 356 -5.85 8.40 -4.52
N MET A 357 -5.08 8.78 -3.51
CA MET A 357 -4.03 9.81 -3.64
C MET A 357 -2.88 9.35 -4.54
N ALA A 358 -2.43 8.10 -4.41
CA ALA A 358 -1.35 7.56 -5.23
C ALA A 358 -1.75 7.52 -6.72
N PHE A 359 -2.95 7.01 -7.04
CA PHE A 359 -3.44 7.00 -8.43
C PHE A 359 -3.63 8.41 -9.00
N LEU A 360 -4.13 9.37 -8.20
CA LEU A 360 -4.19 10.76 -8.64
C LEU A 360 -2.80 11.39 -8.83
N LEU A 361 -1.81 11.03 -8.00
CA LEU A 361 -0.43 11.49 -8.16
C LEU A 361 0.22 10.94 -9.44
N PHE A 362 -0.09 9.70 -9.82
CA PHE A 362 0.42 9.08 -11.06
C PHE A 362 -0.39 9.45 -12.30
N SER A 363 -1.42 10.28 -12.18
CA SER A 363 -2.20 10.79 -13.31
C SER A 363 -1.55 12.03 -13.94
N PHE A 364 -0.37 11.83 -14.52
CA PHE A 364 0.39 12.84 -15.26
C PHE A 364 -0.35 13.35 -16.52
N ASP A 365 -0.14 14.59 -16.96
CA ASP A 365 -0.83 15.19 -18.12
C ASP A 365 -2.35 15.40 -18.01
N GLU A 366 -3.06 14.59 -17.23
CA GLU A 366 -4.50 14.64 -17.10
C GLU A 366 -4.98 15.95 -16.44
N VAL A 367 -6.01 16.55 -17.02
CA VAL A 367 -6.57 17.84 -16.57
C VAL A 367 -5.47 18.92 -16.40
N TYR A 368 -4.54 19.00 -17.36
CA TYR A 368 -3.39 19.93 -17.32
C TYR A 368 -2.47 19.74 -16.10
N GLY A 369 -2.41 18.52 -15.53
CA GLY A 369 -1.62 18.22 -14.34
C GLY A 369 -2.20 18.78 -13.03
N LEU A 370 -3.46 19.23 -13.03
CA LEU A 370 -4.13 19.73 -11.83
C LEU A 370 -4.36 18.64 -10.78
N SER A 371 -4.47 17.37 -11.19
CA SER A 371 -4.59 16.22 -10.30
C SER A 371 -3.39 16.09 -9.36
N THR A 372 -2.17 16.14 -9.91
CA THR A 372 -0.92 16.02 -9.14
C THR A 372 -0.73 17.20 -8.20
N LEU A 373 -1.10 18.41 -8.63
CA LEU A 373 -1.08 19.61 -7.79
C LEU A 373 -2.06 19.51 -6.63
N PHE A 374 -3.29 19.07 -6.89
CA PHE A 374 -4.29 18.88 -5.87
C PHE A 374 -3.81 17.90 -4.80
N VAL A 375 -3.23 16.77 -5.19
CA VAL A 375 -2.69 15.78 -4.25
C VAL A 375 -1.55 16.38 -3.43
N ALA A 376 -0.61 17.08 -4.06
CA ALA A 376 0.53 17.66 -3.38
C ALA A 376 0.08 18.68 -2.30
N LEU A 377 -0.83 19.59 -2.64
CA LEU A 377 -1.38 20.56 -1.70
C LEU A 377 -2.20 19.89 -0.59
N TRP A 378 -3.00 18.88 -0.93
CA TRP A 378 -3.83 18.17 0.04
C TRP A 378 -2.99 17.41 1.05
N VAL A 379 -1.98 16.65 0.58
CA VAL A 379 -1.08 15.89 1.44
C VAL A 379 -0.32 16.82 2.39
N THR A 380 0.11 17.99 1.91
CA THR A 380 0.77 19.00 2.76
C THR A 380 -0.16 19.56 3.83
N TRP A 381 -1.40 19.91 3.46
CA TRP A 381 -2.40 20.36 4.43
C TRP A 381 -2.73 19.29 5.47
N GLU A 382 -2.90 18.05 5.03
CA GLU A 382 -3.25 16.94 5.91
C GLU A 382 -2.08 16.54 6.83
N ALA A 383 -0.84 16.55 6.34
CA ALA A 383 0.35 16.32 7.15
C ALA A 383 0.45 17.35 8.28
N TRP A 384 0.16 18.62 7.98
CA TRP A 384 0.13 19.67 8.98
C TRP A 384 -1.00 19.49 10.01
N ASP A 385 -2.22 19.23 9.57
CA ASP A 385 -3.40 19.07 10.43
C ASP A 385 -3.27 17.87 11.37
N LYS A 386 -2.79 16.73 10.85
CA LYS A 386 -2.57 15.50 11.63
C LYS A 386 -1.29 15.49 12.45
N LYS A 387 -0.47 16.55 12.36
CA LYS A 387 0.86 16.63 12.96
C LYS A 387 1.76 15.45 12.54
N ASP A 388 1.60 14.97 11.31
CA ASP A 388 2.41 13.86 10.76
C ASP A 388 3.78 14.40 10.33
N ARG A 389 4.72 14.27 11.26
CA ARG A 389 6.09 14.82 11.17
C ARG A 389 6.83 14.28 9.95
N THR A 390 6.69 12.99 9.67
CA THR A 390 7.43 12.31 8.60
C THR A 390 6.86 12.66 7.23
N LEU A 391 5.53 12.66 7.11
CA LEU A 391 4.88 12.99 5.85
C LEU A 391 5.16 14.44 5.42
N LEU A 392 5.22 15.37 6.38
CA LEU A 392 5.54 16.78 6.10
C LEU A 392 6.97 16.95 5.54
N LEU A 393 7.94 16.13 5.95
CA LEU A 393 9.30 16.19 5.41
C LEU A 393 9.38 15.75 3.94
N LEU A 394 8.40 14.99 3.45
CA LEU A 394 8.34 14.47 2.07
C LEU A 394 7.55 15.38 1.12
N THR A 395 6.87 16.41 1.63
CA THR A 395 6.03 17.28 0.80
C THR A 395 6.79 18.08 -0.26
N PRO A 396 8.05 18.52 -0.06
CA PRO A 396 8.77 19.24 -1.12
C PRO A 396 8.97 18.42 -2.39
N ALA A 397 9.24 17.12 -2.23
CA ALA A 397 9.32 16.20 -3.38
C ALA A 397 8.00 16.13 -4.15
N LEU A 398 6.86 16.10 -3.43
CA LEU A 398 5.53 16.09 -4.05
C LEU A 398 5.23 17.41 -4.78
N HIS A 399 5.57 18.55 -4.18
CA HIS A 399 5.40 19.85 -4.81
C HIS A 399 6.24 19.97 -6.10
N ALA A 400 7.48 19.48 -6.09
CA ALA A 400 8.36 19.46 -7.25
C ALA A 400 7.81 18.59 -8.38
N ILE A 401 7.37 17.36 -8.07
CA ILE A 401 6.74 16.46 -9.06
C ILE A 401 5.49 17.09 -9.66
N ALA A 402 4.64 17.72 -8.84
CA ALA A 402 3.44 18.38 -9.31
C ALA A 402 3.74 19.58 -10.21
N LEU A 403 4.72 20.42 -9.84
CA LEU A 403 5.12 21.57 -10.64
C LEU A 403 5.76 21.15 -11.97
N TRP A 404 6.63 20.13 -11.93
CA TRP A 404 7.24 19.56 -13.13
C TRP A 404 6.17 19.03 -14.11
N ASN A 405 5.14 18.35 -13.60
CA ASN A 405 4.05 17.87 -14.43
C ASN A 405 3.30 19.03 -15.10
N ILE A 406 3.00 20.11 -14.38
CA ILE A 406 2.34 21.30 -14.95
C ILE A 406 3.24 21.97 -15.99
N GLU A 407 4.52 22.15 -15.69
CA GLU A 407 5.51 22.76 -16.59
C GLU A 407 5.59 22.00 -17.92
N ARG A 408 5.65 20.67 -17.85
CA ARG A 408 5.66 19.78 -19.01
C ARG A 408 4.41 19.93 -19.87
N VAL A 409 3.23 19.97 -19.24
CA VAL A 409 1.95 20.09 -19.97
C VAL A 409 1.73 21.48 -20.54
N ALA A 410 2.17 22.52 -19.82
CA ALA A 410 2.07 23.90 -20.27
C ALA A 410 3.13 24.27 -21.32
N GLU A 411 4.02 23.34 -21.68
CA GLU A 411 5.14 23.53 -22.61
C GLU A 411 6.01 24.75 -22.25
N ILE A 412 6.15 25.05 -20.96
CA ILE A 412 6.99 26.16 -20.48
C ILE A 412 8.45 25.70 -20.61
N GLN A 413 9.15 26.17 -21.64
CA GLN A 413 10.53 25.76 -21.89
C GLN A 413 11.54 26.61 -21.10
N GLY A 414 12.59 25.96 -20.58
CA GLY A 414 13.86 26.59 -20.23
C GLY A 414 13.98 27.18 -18.83
N ASN A 415 13.13 26.79 -17.87
CA ASN A 415 13.19 27.35 -16.51
C ASN A 415 13.17 26.33 -15.38
N ASP A 416 13.06 25.01 -15.67
CA ASP A 416 13.06 23.87 -14.74
C ASP A 416 12.53 24.24 -13.34
N LEU A 417 11.30 24.75 -13.32
CA LEU A 417 10.71 25.44 -12.16
C LEU A 417 10.62 24.52 -10.93
N ALA A 418 10.45 23.22 -11.17
CA ALA A 418 10.48 22.19 -10.13
C ALA A 418 11.81 22.14 -9.38
N GLY A 419 12.93 22.28 -10.09
CA GLY A 419 14.26 22.32 -9.49
C GLY A 419 14.43 23.56 -8.60
N TRP A 420 14.02 24.73 -9.08
CA TRP A 420 14.05 25.96 -8.29
C TRP A 420 13.17 25.90 -7.03
N LEU A 421 12.00 25.28 -7.13
CA LEU A 421 11.13 25.07 -5.97
C LEU A 421 11.81 24.22 -4.90
N LEU A 422 12.48 23.12 -5.29
CA LEU A 422 13.24 22.28 -4.35
C LEU A 422 14.38 23.03 -3.68
N ILE A 423 15.08 23.91 -4.41
CA ILE A 423 16.12 24.76 -3.83
C ILE A 423 15.53 25.68 -2.76
N ILE A 424 14.39 26.33 -3.06
CA ILE A 424 13.72 27.25 -2.14
C ILE A 424 13.23 26.49 -0.91
N GLU A 425 12.48 25.41 -1.08
CA GLU A 425 11.91 24.65 0.03
C GLU A 425 12.99 23.95 0.87
N GLY A 426 14.02 23.38 0.24
CA GLY A 426 15.18 22.82 0.93
C GLY A 426 15.97 23.87 1.72
N SER A 427 16.13 25.08 1.17
CA SER A 427 16.74 26.22 1.88
C SER A 427 15.89 26.67 3.07
N VAL A 428 14.57 26.73 2.92
CA VAL A 428 13.65 27.07 4.01
C VAL A 428 13.72 26.01 5.12
N MET A 429 13.70 24.72 4.79
CA MET A 429 13.83 23.65 5.78
C MET A 429 15.15 23.74 6.55
N SER A 430 16.27 23.93 5.83
CA SER A 430 17.56 24.13 6.48
C SER A 430 17.59 25.39 7.35
N TYR A 431 17.00 26.49 6.90
CA TYR A 431 16.92 27.72 7.68
C TYR A 431 16.08 27.55 8.96
N LEU A 432 14.90 26.94 8.85
CA LEU A 432 14.02 26.64 10.00
C LEU A 432 14.73 25.77 11.03
N ALA A 433 15.49 24.77 10.57
CA ALA A 433 16.28 23.92 11.45
C ALA A 433 17.46 24.69 12.10
N ALA A 434 17.99 25.73 11.46
CA ALA A 434 19.12 26.51 11.99
C ALA A 434 18.66 27.44 13.11
N ILE A 435 17.48 28.05 12.95
CA ILE A 435 16.86 28.87 14.00
C ILE A 435 16.18 28.02 15.09
N LYS A 436 16.27 26.69 14.99
CA LYS A 436 15.63 25.73 15.92
C LYS A 436 14.14 26.03 16.06
N TRP A 437 13.47 26.24 14.92
CA TRP A 437 12.05 26.54 14.89
C TRP A 437 11.22 25.34 15.33
N TYR A 438 10.28 25.60 16.24
CA TYR A 438 9.48 24.58 16.90
C TYR A 438 7.99 24.80 16.65
N PRO A 439 7.30 23.92 15.91
CA PRO A 439 5.85 24.01 15.77
C PRO A 439 5.13 23.51 17.04
N ASN A 440 3.93 24.04 17.28
CA ASN A 440 3.07 23.68 18.43
C ASN A 440 2.45 22.28 18.26
N TRP A 441 3.29 21.24 18.26
CA TRP A 441 2.89 19.83 18.23
C TRP A 441 3.08 19.18 19.59
N ASP A 442 2.61 17.94 19.72
CA ASP A 442 2.78 17.17 20.94
C ASP A 442 4.13 16.47 20.84
N TRP A 443 5.13 16.96 21.55
CA TRP A 443 6.50 16.44 21.57
C TRP A 443 6.74 15.67 22.85
N SER A 444 7.74 14.78 22.87
CA SER A 444 8.14 14.05 24.08
C SER A 444 8.59 15.03 25.17
N GLU A 445 8.37 14.68 26.44
CA GLU A 445 8.78 15.51 27.59
C GLU A 445 10.30 15.78 27.57
N ASP A 446 11.08 14.79 27.16
CA ASP A 446 12.55 14.88 27.04
C ASP A 446 13.02 15.65 25.79
N GLY A 447 12.12 16.02 24.89
CA GLY A 447 12.42 16.74 23.64
C GLY A 447 13.20 15.95 22.57
N GLU A 448 13.56 14.69 22.83
CA GLU A 448 14.31 13.82 21.91
C GLU A 448 13.65 13.73 20.51
N ASP A 449 12.33 13.57 20.47
CA ASP A 449 11.54 13.50 19.25
C ASP A 449 11.69 14.74 18.35
N TYR A 450 11.78 15.91 18.98
CA TYR A 450 11.96 17.17 18.27
C TYR A 450 13.36 17.27 17.67
N TRP A 451 14.39 16.91 18.43
CA TRP A 451 15.77 16.95 17.95
C TRP A 451 15.98 15.98 16.77
N LYS A 452 15.41 14.76 16.85
CA LYS A 452 15.39 13.82 15.72
C LYS A 452 14.72 14.41 14.49
N TRP A 453 13.55 15.04 14.65
CA TRP A 453 12.85 15.68 13.53
C TRP A 453 13.62 16.88 12.95
N ASN A 454 14.25 17.69 13.80
CA ASN A 454 15.09 18.81 13.39
C ASN A 454 16.34 18.34 12.61
N ASP A 455 16.96 17.24 13.04
CA ASP A 455 18.05 16.60 12.33
C ASP A 455 17.60 16.07 10.96
N MET A 456 16.41 15.46 10.88
CA MET A 456 15.83 15.07 9.60
C MET A 456 15.56 16.28 8.69
N MET A 457 15.07 17.42 9.22
CA MET A 457 14.93 18.65 8.43
C MET A 457 16.25 19.13 7.82
N ILE A 458 17.37 18.99 8.54
CA ILE A 458 18.71 19.32 8.03
C ILE A 458 19.06 18.40 6.86
N ILE A 459 18.91 17.09 7.04
CA ILE A 459 19.24 16.08 6.02
C ILE A 459 18.37 16.27 4.77
N PHE A 460 17.05 16.36 4.95
CA PHE A 460 16.10 16.56 3.84
C PHE A 460 16.30 17.92 3.18
N GLY A 461 16.49 18.99 3.95
CA GLY A 461 16.76 20.32 3.42
C GLY A 461 18.01 20.34 2.53
N ALA A 462 19.11 19.78 3.03
CA ALA A 462 20.35 19.66 2.26
C ALA A 462 20.15 18.81 0.99
N THR A 463 19.45 17.68 1.09
CA THR A 463 19.18 16.77 -0.02
C THR A 463 18.32 17.43 -1.09
N TYR A 464 17.20 18.06 -0.72
CA TYR A 464 16.33 18.76 -1.67
C TYR A 464 17.04 19.93 -2.34
N GLY A 465 17.87 20.68 -1.60
CA GLY A 465 18.67 21.74 -2.18
C GLY A 465 19.63 21.22 -3.26
N VAL A 466 20.37 20.14 -2.97
CA VAL A 466 21.31 19.54 -3.94
C VAL A 466 20.57 18.96 -5.15
N VAL A 467 19.52 18.17 -4.92
CA VAL A 467 18.70 17.59 -6.00
C VAL A 467 18.06 18.69 -6.85
N GLY A 468 17.56 19.76 -6.21
CA GLY A 468 17.01 20.92 -6.88
C GLY A 468 18.03 21.67 -7.74
N ILE A 469 19.27 21.84 -7.27
CA ILE A 469 20.37 22.45 -8.05
C ILE A 469 20.70 21.61 -9.28
N ILE A 470 20.81 20.29 -9.11
CA ILE A 470 21.08 19.36 -10.23
C ILE A 470 19.94 19.42 -11.25
N TRP A 471 18.69 19.41 -10.79
CA TRP A 471 17.52 19.45 -11.67
C TRP A 471 17.41 20.80 -12.39
N ALA A 472 17.50 21.93 -11.68
CA ALA A 472 17.30 23.26 -12.26
C ALA A 472 18.37 23.69 -13.29
N LEU A 473 19.54 23.07 -13.23
CA LEU A 473 20.72 23.46 -14.03
C LEU A 473 21.21 22.38 -14.97
N TRP A 474 20.43 21.30 -15.14
CA TRP A 474 20.75 20.17 -15.99
C TRP A 474 21.14 20.61 -17.42
N ASP A 475 20.47 21.63 -17.95
CA ASP A 475 20.69 22.13 -19.32
C ASP A 475 21.66 23.33 -19.43
N LEU A 476 22.07 23.94 -18.31
CA LEU A 476 22.74 25.25 -18.31
C LEU A 476 24.27 25.17 -18.25
N THR A 477 24.84 24.47 -17.27
CA THR A 477 26.28 24.15 -17.17
C THR A 477 26.54 23.25 -15.96
N ASP A 478 27.16 22.08 -16.14
CA ASP A 478 27.52 21.17 -15.03
C ASP A 478 28.43 21.84 -13.99
N ILE A 479 29.35 22.71 -14.42
CA ILE A 479 30.26 23.45 -13.53
C ILE A 479 29.52 24.47 -12.67
N GLY A 480 28.47 25.11 -13.20
CA GLY A 480 27.63 26.05 -12.45
C GLY A 480 26.83 25.34 -11.35
N ALA A 481 26.30 24.15 -11.65
CA ALA A 481 25.62 23.31 -10.66
C ALA A 481 26.60 22.87 -9.56
N ALA A 482 27.80 22.42 -9.93
CA ALA A 482 28.83 22.01 -8.99
C ALA A 482 29.24 23.15 -8.02
N LEU A 483 29.46 24.36 -8.54
CA LEU A 483 29.76 25.54 -7.72
C LEU A 483 28.64 25.88 -6.73
N LEU A 484 27.38 25.81 -7.18
CA LEU A 484 26.24 26.08 -6.33
C LEU A 484 26.04 25.01 -5.26
N ILE A 485 26.33 23.74 -5.56
CA ILE A 485 26.33 22.65 -4.57
C ILE A 485 27.40 22.92 -3.51
N ILE A 486 28.63 23.27 -3.91
CA ILE A 486 29.72 23.60 -2.97
C ILE A 486 29.30 24.77 -2.07
N LEU A 487 28.74 25.83 -2.64
CA LEU A 487 28.30 27.01 -1.88
C LEU A 487 27.15 26.67 -0.93
N TYR A 488 26.11 26.00 -1.44
CA TYR A 488 24.90 25.65 -0.68
C TYR A 488 25.23 24.72 0.49
N CYS A 489 26.01 23.67 0.26
CA CYS A 489 26.44 22.75 1.31
C CYS A 489 27.46 23.39 2.25
N GLY A 490 28.32 24.30 1.77
CA GLY A 490 29.19 25.12 2.62
C GLY A 490 28.39 26.00 3.59
N MET A 491 27.27 26.58 3.15
CA MET A 491 26.37 27.35 4.02
C MET A 491 25.74 26.50 5.13
N GLN A 492 25.56 25.19 4.94
CA GLN A 492 25.03 24.30 6.00
C GLN A 492 25.92 24.29 7.24
N ALA A 493 27.25 24.21 7.05
CA ALA A 493 28.23 24.29 8.15
C ALA A 493 28.31 25.68 8.77
N ALA A 494 28.16 26.74 7.96
CA ALA A 494 28.20 28.12 8.45
C ALA A 494 26.98 28.49 9.31
N ALA A 495 25.83 27.84 9.09
CA ALA A 495 24.59 28.14 9.80
C ALA A 495 24.61 27.69 11.27
N ASP A 496 25.07 26.46 11.53
CA ASP A 496 25.26 25.92 12.89
C ASP A 496 26.24 24.74 12.83
N PHE A 497 27.52 25.01 13.11
CA PHE A 497 28.59 24.02 13.02
C PHE A 497 28.59 23.02 14.20
N GLU A 498 27.91 23.35 15.30
CA GLU A 498 27.88 22.49 16.50
C GLU A 498 27.03 21.24 16.27
N ASN A 499 26.00 21.33 15.42
CA ASN A 499 25.20 20.18 15.02
C ASN A 499 25.98 19.22 14.10
N SER A 500 26.00 17.93 14.46
CA SER A 500 26.73 16.88 13.73
C SER A 500 26.23 16.70 12.29
N TRP A 501 24.91 16.70 12.06
CA TRP A 501 24.33 16.52 10.74
C TRP A 501 24.62 17.68 9.80
N ARG A 502 24.70 18.92 10.30
CA ARG A 502 25.13 20.07 9.48
C ARG A 502 26.58 19.96 9.02
N ARG A 503 27.47 19.47 9.89
CA ARG A 503 28.86 19.21 9.50
C ARG A 503 28.96 18.10 8.46
N ILE A 504 28.24 16.99 8.67
CA ILE A 504 28.25 15.84 7.75
C ILE A 504 27.69 16.24 6.39
N THR A 505 26.50 16.85 6.35
CA THR A 505 25.86 17.30 5.09
C THR A 505 26.71 18.34 4.36
N SER A 506 27.38 19.22 5.09
CA SER A 506 28.33 20.17 4.50
C SER A 506 29.53 19.46 3.88
N LEU A 507 30.18 18.55 4.62
CA LEU A 507 31.36 17.81 4.16
C LEU A 507 31.05 16.95 2.93
N VAL A 508 29.96 16.19 2.98
CA VAL A 508 29.52 15.32 1.89
C VAL A 508 29.13 16.16 0.67
N GLY A 509 28.38 17.25 0.88
CA GLY A 509 27.90 18.08 -0.21
C GLY A 509 28.99 18.89 -0.91
N THR A 510 29.94 19.49 -0.17
CA THR A 510 31.10 20.18 -0.78
C THR A 510 32.01 19.22 -1.53
N SER A 511 32.18 18.00 -1.01
CA SER A 511 32.92 16.93 -1.69
C SER A 511 32.21 16.48 -2.96
N LEU A 512 30.89 16.28 -2.92
CA LEU A 512 30.08 15.92 -4.08
C LEU A 512 30.17 16.99 -5.18
N GLY A 513 30.01 18.26 -4.83
CA GLY A 513 30.13 19.36 -5.78
C GLY A 513 31.54 19.43 -6.39
N THR A 514 32.59 19.27 -5.58
CA THR A 514 33.98 19.24 -6.08
C THR A 514 34.23 18.03 -6.99
N PHE A 515 33.68 16.87 -6.64
CA PHE A 515 33.76 15.66 -7.44
C PHE A 515 33.07 15.84 -8.80
N LEU A 516 31.89 16.46 -8.86
CA LEU A 516 31.18 16.73 -10.12
C LEU A 516 32.04 17.55 -11.10
N VAL A 517 32.83 18.52 -10.61
CA VAL A 517 33.76 19.28 -11.46
C VAL A 517 34.80 18.38 -12.13
N LEU A 518 35.28 17.34 -11.45
CA LEU A 518 36.30 16.43 -11.98
C LEU A 518 35.78 15.54 -13.12
N PHE A 519 34.47 15.34 -13.23
CA PHE A 519 33.85 14.55 -14.31
C PHE A 519 33.41 15.41 -15.50
N THR A 520 33.50 16.72 -15.38
CA THR A 520 33.26 17.66 -16.49
C THR A 520 34.57 17.94 -17.22
N ASP A 521 34.54 18.18 -18.53
CA ASP A 521 35.75 18.51 -19.30
C ASP A 521 36.51 19.69 -18.65
N VAL A 522 37.67 19.38 -18.08
CA VAL A 522 38.43 20.24 -17.15
C VAL A 522 39.16 21.39 -17.87
N ASP A 523 39.03 21.50 -19.19
CA ASP A 523 39.77 22.46 -20.02
C ASP A 523 39.29 23.91 -19.91
N SER A 524 38.28 24.19 -19.08
CA SER A 524 37.74 25.53 -18.88
C SER A 524 38.28 26.21 -17.61
N THR A 525 38.54 27.53 -17.68
CA THR A 525 38.91 28.37 -16.52
C THR A 525 37.91 28.22 -15.36
N PHE A 526 36.64 27.94 -15.67
CA PHE A 526 35.59 27.75 -14.68
C PHE A 526 35.76 26.46 -13.87
N ALA A 527 36.24 25.36 -14.48
CA ALA A 527 36.56 24.13 -13.75
C ALA A 527 37.69 24.37 -12.74
N GLY A 528 38.74 25.11 -13.13
CA GLY A 528 39.82 25.51 -12.22
C GLY A 528 39.34 26.36 -11.05
N ILE A 529 38.45 27.34 -11.30
CA ILE A 529 37.83 28.15 -10.23
C ILE A 529 37.01 27.26 -9.29
N ALA A 530 36.22 26.32 -9.83
CA ALA A 530 35.38 25.44 -9.03
C ALA A 530 36.20 24.48 -8.15
N LEU A 531 37.33 23.96 -8.63
CA LEU A 531 38.27 23.18 -7.83
C LEU A 531 38.93 24.01 -6.72
N ILE A 532 39.30 25.27 -7.00
CA ILE A 532 39.84 26.18 -5.96
C ILE A 532 38.78 26.46 -4.88
N VAL A 533 37.53 26.73 -5.28
CA VAL A 533 36.42 26.97 -4.34
C VAL A 533 36.11 25.72 -3.53
N GLY A 534 36.11 24.54 -4.16
CA GLY A 534 35.96 23.25 -3.49
C GLY A 534 37.08 22.98 -2.47
N GLY A 535 38.34 23.20 -2.86
CA GLY A 535 39.50 23.07 -1.97
C GLY A 535 39.47 24.07 -0.81
N LEU A 536 39.05 25.32 -1.05
CA LEU A 536 38.87 26.33 0.00
C LEU A 536 37.75 25.93 0.98
N ALA A 537 36.65 25.39 0.48
CA ALA A 537 35.55 24.90 1.31
C ALA A 537 36.00 23.72 2.20
N ALA A 538 36.74 22.76 1.64
CA ALA A 538 37.33 21.65 2.39
C ALA A 538 38.32 22.14 3.46
N PHE A 539 39.16 23.12 3.14
CA PHE A 539 40.06 23.76 4.10
C PHE A 539 39.29 24.47 5.23
N ALA A 540 38.25 25.24 4.89
CA ALA A 540 37.41 25.91 5.89
C ALA A 540 36.73 24.90 6.83
N GLN A 541 36.25 23.78 6.30
CA GLN A 541 35.69 22.68 7.10
C GLN A 541 36.76 22.06 8.01
N ALA A 542 37.97 21.79 7.51
CA ALA A 542 39.07 21.24 8.31
C ALA A 542 39.42 22.16 9.49
N VAL A 543 39.51 23.48 9.27
CA VAL A 543 39.75 24.46 10.33
C VAL A 543 38.65 24.43 11.40
N LEU A 544 37.38 24.34 10.98
CA LEU A 544 36.27 24.25 11.93
C LEU A 544 36.29 22.93 12.73
N TYR A 545 36.71 21.81 12.13
CA TYR A 545 36.93 20.55 12.85
C TYR A 545 38.09 20.62 13.84
N PHE A 546 39.21 21.27 13.49
CA PHE A 546 40.32 21.49 14.41
C PHE A 546 39.93 22.33 15.62
N ARG A 547 38.99 23.27 15.45
CA ARG A 547 38.40 24.04 16.55
C ARG A 547 37.64 23.16 17.55
N ILE A 548 36.93 22.11 17.08
CA ILE A 548 36.28 21.13 17.96
C ILE A 548 37.33 20.33 18.73
N TRP A 549 38.46 20.00 18.11
CA TRP A 549 39.57 19.27 18.74
C TRP A 549 40.48 20.13 19.63
N GLY A 550 40.18 21.43 19.81
CA GLY A 550 40.93 22.32 20.69
C GLY A 550 42.32 22.69 20.18
N VAL A 551 42.57 22.56 18.88
CA VAL A 551 43.82 22.96 18.24
C VAL A 551 43.72 24.43 17.83
N ASP A 552 44.59 25.28 18.38
CA ASP A 552 44.62 26.72 18.06
C ASP A 552 44.85 26.95 16.56
N GLU A 553 44.15 27.94 15.99
CA GLU A 553 44.23 28.31 14.56
C GLU A 553 45.67 28.62 14.08
N GLY A 554 46.55 29.00 15.01
CA GLY A 554 47.97 29.22 14.76
C GLY A 554 48.77 27.94 14.56
N ALA A 555 48.39 26.83 15.21
CA ALA A 555 49.04 25.53 15.05
C ALA A 555 48.69 24.90 13.69
N VAL A 556 47.44 25.00 13.25
CA VAL A 556 47.01 24.51 11.92
C VAL A 556 47.74 25.25 10.79
N LYS A 557 47.90 26.58 10.91
CA LYS A 557 48.68 27.36 9.93
C LYS A 557 50.19 27.07 9.99
N ALA A 558 50.73 26.75 11.16
CA ALA A 558 52.16 26.46 11.33
C ALA A 558 52.54 25.05 10.84
N GLU A 559 51.67 24.06 11.04
CA GLU A 559 51.90 22.66 10.68
C GLU A 559 51.78 22.43 9.16
N LEU A 560 50.87 23.15 8.49
CA LEU A 560 50.73 23.15 7.02
C LEU A 560 51.76 24.05 6.29
N ALA A 561 52.35 25.03 6.98
CA ALA A 561 53.41 25.88 6.42
C ALA A 561 54.81 25.25 6.54
N ALA A 562 54.95 24.12 7.24
CA ALA A 562 56.17 23.35 7.26
C ALA A 562 56.40 22.70 5.87
N PRO A 563 57.55 22.92 5.22
CA PRO A 563 57.85 22.21 3.98
C PRO A 563 57.89 20.71 4.28
N HIS A 564 57.00 19.94 3.66
CA HIS A 564 57.20 18.50 3.53
C HIS A 564 58.38 18.28 2.57
N GLU A 565 59.59 18.12 3.13
CA GLU A 565 60.64 17.43 2.39
C GLU A 565 60.25 15.95 2.30
N PRO A 566 60.12 15.38 1.09
CA PRO A 566 59.90 13.95 0.97
C PRO A 566 61.20 13.23 1.35
N GLU A 567 61.23 12.57 2.52
CA GLU A 567 62.23 11.53 2.80
C GLU A 567 61.97 10.34 1.88
N VAL A 568 62.56 10.39 0.68
CA VAL A 568 62.68 9.22 -0.19
C VAL A 568 63.78 8.32 0.40
N GLN A 569 63.39 7.32 1.19
CA GLN A 569 64.26 6.17 1.44
C GLN A 569 64.36 5.34 0.14
N ALA A 570 65.35 5.68 -0.68
CA ALA A 570 65.73 4.88 -1.83
C ALA A 570 66.29 3.52 -1.37
N LYS A 571 65.54 2.43 -1.59
CA LYS A 571 66.13 1.09 -1.65
C LYS A 571 66.77 0.93 -3.03
N ASP A 572 68.09 0.91 -3.01
CA ASP A 572 68.98 0.65 -4.12
C ASP A 572 68.70 -0.72 -4.76
N TYR A 573 68.24 -0.71 -6.02
CA TYR A 573 68.42 -1.80 -6.96
C TYR A 573 69.10 -1.25 -8.20
N SER A 574 70.42 -1.38 -8.19
CA SER A 574 71.30 -1.23 -9.35
C SER A 574 70.92 -2.25 -10.44
N GLU A 575 70.44 -1.79 -11.60
CA GLU A 575 70.82 -2.39 -12.89
C GLU A 575 70.65 -1.41 -14.07
N LYS A 576 71.79 -0.89 -14.52
CA LYS A 576 72.21 -0.63 -15.91
C LYS A 576 71.15 -0.16 -16.93
N ILE A 577 71.12 1.16 -17.15
CA ILE A 577 70.54 1.79 -18.33
C ILE A 577 71.35 1.38 -19.57
N THR A 578 70.67 0.87 -20.60
CA THR A 578 71.16 0.85 -21.98
C THR A 578 70.22 1.75 -22.79
N GLU A 579 70.76 2.80 -23.39
CA GLU A 579 70.06 3.66 -24.35
C GLU A 579 69.68 2.87 -25.60
N VAL A 580 68.44 3.02 -26.09
CA VAL A 580 68.13 2.94 -27.53
C VAL A 580 67.06 4.00 -27.85
N SER A 581 67.43 4.87 -28.78
CA SER A 581 66.58 5.79 -29.54
C SER A 581 66.09 5.11 -30.82
N GLU A 582 64.93 5.57 -31.30
CA GLU A 582 64.42 5.66 -32.69
C GLU A 582 63.04 5.03 -32.93
N GLU A 583 62.28 5.80 -33.72
CA GLU A 583 60.90 5.70 -34.18
C GLU A 583 60.63 4.42 -35.00
N ASP A 584 59.41 3.86 -34.94
CA ASP A 584 58.59 3.62 -36.15
C ASP A 584 57.18 3.03 -35.86
N GLU A 585 56.36 3.20 -36.89
CA GLU A 585 54.91 3.08 -37.09
C GLU A 585 54.16 1.75 -36.81
N LEU A 586 52.88 1.92 -36.44
CA LEU A 586 51.64 1.26 -36.92
C LEU A 586 51.25 -0.23 -36.64
N THR A 587 49.97 -0.35 -36.26
CA THR A 587 48.92 -1.37 -36.57
C THR A 587 48.64 -2.59 -35.67
N GLU A 588 47.42 -2.54 -35.11
CA GLU A 588 46.31 -3.51 -35.05
C GLU A 588 46.43 -4.92 -34.41
N ASP A 589 45.47 -5.14 -33.50
CA ASP A 589 44.66 -6.32 -33.17
C ASP A 589 45.25 -7.58 -32.50
N SER A 590 44.73 -7.90 -31.31
CA SER A 590 43.85 -9.07 -31.06
C SER A 590 43.69 -9.40 -29.56
N GLU A 591 42.42 -9.36 -29.13
CA GLU A 591 41.67 -10.28 -28.25
C GLU A 591 42.18 -10.76 -26.85
N THR A 592 41.35 -10.38 -25.87
CA THR A 592 40.74 -11.18 -24.79
C THR A 592 41.62 -11.88 -23.73
N VAL A 593 41.43 -11.46 -22.46
CA VAL A 593 41.00 -12.36 -21.38
C VAL A 593 39.99 -11.60 -20.50
N ALA A 594 38.75 -12.08 -20.50
CA ALA A 594 37.75 -11.76 -19.51
C ALA A 594 38.05 -12.54 -18.22
N GLU A 595 38.04 -11.86 -17.07
CA GLU A 595 37.81 -12.54 -15.79
C GLU A 595 36.72 -11.77 -15.02
N ALA A 596 35.59 -12.45 -14.88
CA ALA A 596 34.42 -12.01 -14.14
C ALA A 596 34.70 -12.14 -12.64
N ILE A 597 34.50 -11.06 -11.88
CA ILE A 597 34.38 -11.14 -10.42
C ILE A 597 32.88 -11.21 -10.09
N VAL A 598 32.51 -12.36 -9.55
CA VAL A 598 31.19 -12.73 -9.04
C VAL A 598 30.86 -11.89 -7.80
N LEU A 599 29.69 -11.25 -7.82
CA LEU A 599 29.03 -10.67 -6.66
C LEU A 599 28.67 -11.78 -5.64
N GLY A 600 29.23 -11.69 -4.44
CA GLY A 600 28.81 -12.44 -3.25
C GLY A 600 28.39 -11.45 -2.17
N GLU A 601 27.12 -11.47 -1.83
CA GLU A 601 26.46 -10.60 -0.86
C GLU A 601 26.40 -11.27 0.53
N ILE A 602 26.48 -10.44 1.59
CA ILE A 602 25.98 -10.63 2.98
C ILE A 602 26.91 -11.34 3.99
N ASP A 603 27.40 -10.60 5.01
CA ASP A 603 27.11 -10.82 6.46
C ASP A 603 27.89 -9.83 7.38
N GLU A 604 27.62 -8.51 7.30
CA GLU A 604 28.30 -7.51 8.16
C GLU A 604 27.33 -6.65 9.02
N TYR A 605 26.02 -6.84 8.88
CA TYR A 605 25.02 -6.08 9.66
C TYR A 605 24.63 -6.74 10.99
N SER A 606 24.93 -8.03 11.18
CA SER A 606 24.57 -8.79 12.39
C SER A 606 25.46 -8.46 13.60
N GLN A 607 26.70 -8.02 13.38
CA GLN A 607 27.67 -7.77 14.45
C GLN A 607 27.60 -6.36 15.07
N LEU A 608 26.91 -5.41 14.41
CA LEU A 608 26.74 -4.04 14.91
C LEU A 608 25.56 -3.90 15.89
N GLU A 609 24.47 -4.66 15.69
CA GLU A 609 23.31 -4.60 16.59
C GLU A 609 23.58 -5.24 17.96
N GLU A 610 24.49 -6.22 18.04
CA GLU A 610 24.83 -6.86 19.31
C GLU A 610 25.70 -5.95 20.21
N LYS A 611 26.53 -5.07 19.61
CA LYS A 611 27.34 -4.09 20.35
C LYS A 611 26.55 -2.89 20.87
N LEU A 612 25.46 -2.51 20.20
CA LEU A 612 24.61 -1.41 20.66
C LEU A 612 23.66 -1.81 21.79
N ARG A 613 23.52 -3.11 22.08
CA ARG A 613 22.59 -3.62 23.09
C ARG A 613 23.20 -3.80 24.48
N GLU A 614 24.53 -3.74 24.60
CA GLU A 614 25.22 -3.90 25.89
C GLU A 614 25.58 -2.56 26.58
N GLU A 615 25.39 -1.40 25.94
CA GLU A 615 25.66 -0.08 26.56
C GLU A 615 24.45 0.57 27.27
N ASP A 616 23.22 0.02 27.11
CA ASP A 616 21.99 0.58 27.70
C ASP A 616 21.58 -0.05 29.04
N ALA A 617 22.54 -0.40 29.88
CA ALA A 617 22.27 -0.84 31.24
C ALA A 617 23.36 -0.38 32.21
N ASP A 618 23.29 0.88 32.68
CA ASP A 618 23.21 1.16 34.12
C ASP A 618 23.13 2.67 34.45
N THR A 619 22.12 2.97 35.29
CA THR A 619 22.00 4.10 36.25
C THR A 619 21.68 5.53 35.76
N VAL A 620 20.39 5.86 35.88
CA VAL A 620 19.87 7.19 36.19
C VAL A 620 20.23 7.58 37.64
N GLY A 621 20.67 8.82 37.85
CA GLY A 621 20.85 9.41 39.18
C GLY A 621 21.00 10.93 39.12
N GLU A 622 19.88 11.64 39.21
CA GLU A 622 19.77 13.08 39.47
C GLU A 622 20.45 13.48 40.79
N LEU A 623 21.20 14.58 40.81
CA LEU A 623 21.52 15.33 42.05
C LEU A 623 21.91 16.79 41.72
N GLU A 624 20.99 17.72 42.02
CA GLU A 624 21.34 19.10 42.36
C GLU A 624 21.69 19.17 43.87
N VAL A 625 22.63 20.03 44.28
CA VAL A 625 22.56 20.96 45.44
C VAL A 625 23.94 21.50 45.89
N GLN A 626 24.04 22.84 45.87
CA GLN A 626 24.66 23.83 46.78
C GLN A 626 26.16 23.86 47.15
N ALA A 627 26.60 25.10 47.35
CA ALA A 627 27.93 25.61 47.65
C ALA A 627 28.35 25.54 49.14
N ASP A 628 29.69 25.64 49.31
CA ASP A 628 30.50 25.91 50.50
C ASP A 628 30.50 24.90 51.65
N THR A 629 31.64 24.21 51.83
CA THR A 629 32.28 23.99 53.14
C THR A 629 33.79 23.82 52.96
N VAL A 630 34.56 24.55 53.78
CA VAL A 630 36.01 24.43 53.94
C VAL A 630 36.33 23.05 54.54
N GLY A 631 37.03 22.20 53.79
CA GLY A 631 37.48 20.88 54.22
C GLY A 631 38.91 20.87 54.79
N GLU A 632 39.15 20.05 55.81
CA GLU A 632 40.44 19.87 56.49
C GLU A 632 41.60 19.53 55.53
N VAL A 633 42.76 20.15 55.76
CA VAL A 633 44.00 19.89 55.01
C VAL A 633 44.59 18.56 55.47
N GLN A 634 44.59 17.55 54.58
CA GLN A 634 45.33 16.31 54.80
C GLN A 634 46.84 16.51 54.59
N ASP A 635 47.65 15.83 55.39
CA ASP A 635 49.11 15.88 55.32
C ASP A 635 49.60 15.24 54.01
N ILE A 636 50.28 16.03 53.18
CA ILE A 636 50.76 15.65 51.84
C ILE A 636 51.72 14.46 51.92
N GLN A 637 52.41 14.27 53.05
CA GLN A 637 53.33 13.16 53.25
C GLN A 637 52.61 11.79 53.24
N GLU A 638 51.39 11.71 53.79
CA GLU A 638 50.59 10.48 53.87
C GLU A 638 49.98 10.08 52.51
N VAL A 639 49.64 11.08 51.70
CA VAL A 639 49.15 10.90 50.32
C VAL A 639 50.27 10.44 49.38
N LEU A 640 51.49 10.94 49.56
CA LEU A 640 52.66 10.57 48.74
C LEU A 640 53.15 9.14 48.97
N GLU A 641 52.83 8.53 50.11
CA GLU A 641 53.17 7.13 50.45
C GLU A 641 52.07 6.15 50.07
N SER A 642 50.80 6.52 50.23
CA SER A 642 49.65 5.65 49.96
C SER A 642 49.10 5.73 48.53
N GLY A 643 49.34 6.84 47.82
CA GLY A 643 48.82 7.10 46.48
C GLY A 643 47.32 7.38 46.44
N ARG A 644 46.64 7.47 47.59
CA ARG A 644 45.19 7.67 47.68
C ARG A 644 44.84 8.94 48.44
N VAL A 645 43.90 9.70 47.90
CA VAL A 645 43.34 10.90 48.54
C VAL A 645 41.91 10.59 48.98
N SER A 646 41.65 10.60 50.28
CA SER A 646 40.30 10.33 50.79
C SER A 646 39.45 11.60 50.76
N THR A 647 38.26 11.54 50.18
CA THR A 647 37.34 12.69 50.13
C THR A 647 36.35 12.66 51.30
N THR A 648 35.92 13.84 51.76
CA THR A 648 34.86 14.00 52.78
C THR A 648 33.49 13.49 52.33
N MET A 649 33.35 13.13 51.04
CA MET A 649 32.13 12.61 50.42
C MET A 649 32.09 11.06 50.39
N GLY A 650 33.03 10.39 51.06
CA GLY A 650 32.98 8.94 51.32
C GLY A 650 33.55 8.06 50.21
N PHE A 651 34.35 8.61 49.29
CA PHE A 651 35.10 7.86 48.28
C PHE A 651 36.56 8.33 48.19
N ASP A 652 37.46 7.43 47.80
CA ASP A 652 38.89 7.70 47.69
C ASP A 652 39.31 7.83 46.23
N ILE A 653 40.22 8.76 45.94
CA ILE A 653 40.82 8.99 44.62
C ILE A 653 42.18 8.32 44.58
N ASP A 654 42.39 7.37 43.67
CA ASP A 654 43.68 6.68 43.46
C ASP A 654 44.49 7.41 42.38
N LEU A 655 45.69 7.87 42.72
CA LEU A 655 46.56 8.63 41.82
C LEU A 655 47.51 7.67 41.07
N PRO A 656 47.56 7.72 39.72
CA PRO A 656 48.46 6.88 38.94
C PRO A 656 49.94 7.10 39.33
N PRO A 657 50.77 6.04 39.33
CA PRO A 657 52.15 6.11 39.82
C PRO A 657 53.02 7.12 39.05
N GLU A 658 52.75 7.34 37.76
CA GLU A 658 53.45 8.32 36.92
C GLU A 658 53.17 9.78 37.37
N VAL A 659 51.96 10.06 37.86
CA VAL A 659 51.58 11.40 38.35
C VAL A 659 52.24 11.66 39.71
N LEU A 660 52.28 10.66 40.58
CA LEU A 660 52.99 10.73 41.87
C LEU A 660 54.48 11.02 41.70
N GLU A 661 55.13 10.37 40.72
CA GLU A 661 56.54 10.58 40.43
C GLU A 661 56.81 12.00 39.90
N ASN A 662 55.95 12.50 39.00
CA ASN A 662 56.01 13.87 38.51
C ASN A 662 55.81 14.92 39.61
N ILE A 663 54.88 14.69 40.55
CA ILE A 663 54.67 15.57 41.71
C ILE A 663 55.89 15.56 42.64
N LYS A 664 56.44 14.37 42.96
CA LYS A 664 57.66 14.22 43.78
C LYS A 664 58.87 14.93 43.17
N GLN A 665 59.06 14.78 41.86
CA GLN A 665 60.15 15.41 41.14
C GLN A 665 60.00 16.94 41.09
N SER A 666 58.77 17.42 40.90
CA SER A 666 58.46 18.86 40.86
C SER A 666 58.64 19.53 42.23
N LEU A 667 58.26 18.85 43.33
CA LEU A 667 58.51 19.31 44.70
C LEU A 667 60.01 19.32 45.04
N ALA A 668 60.77 18.31 44.61
CA ALA A 668 62.21 18.23 44.87
C ALA A 668 63.05 19.28 44.11
N GLN A 669 62.52 19.81 43.00
CA GLN A 669 63.19 20.81 42.17
C GLN A 669 62.81 22.26 42.53
N THR A 670 61.86 22.46 43.44
CA THR A 670 61.31 23.80 43.75
C THR A 670 61.59 24.17 45.21
N ASP A 671 62.43 25.19 45.45
CA ASP A 671 62.63 25.77 46.80
C ASP A 671 61.38 26.56 47.21
N ALA A 672 60.48 25.92 47.98
CA ALA A 672 59.21 26.49 48.40
C ALA A 672 59.24 26.97 49.87
N GLU A 673 60.11 27.93 50.20
CA GLU A 673 60.02 28.64 51.48
C GLU A 673 58.81 29.62 51.47
N GLY A 674 57.80 29.36 52.30
CA GLY A 674 56.64 30.24 52.50
C GLY A 674 55.43 30.02 51.58
N PHE A 675 55.38 28.89 50.86
CA PHE A 675 54.25 28.51 49.99
C PHE A 675 53.83 27.06 50.23
N THR A 676 52.52 26.80 50.20
CA THR A 676 51.94 25.46 50.31
C THR A 676 51.58 24.95 48.91
N PRO A 677 52.11 23.79 48.47
CA PRO A 677 51.71 23.18 47.22
C PRO A 677 50.27 22.63 47.32
N VAL A 678 49.43 22.97 46.34
CA VAL A 678 48.04 22.53 46.20
C VAL A 678 47.89 21.84 44.85
N VAL A 679 47.30 20.64 44.85
CA VAL A 679 47.02 19.88 43.63
C VAL A 679 45.54 20.06 43.29
N GLY A 680 45.25 20.62 42.12
CA GLY A 680 43.90 20.86 41.62
C GLY A 680 43.65 20.19 40.28
N PHE A 681 42.40 20.22 39.81
CA PHE A 681 42.00 19.75 38.48
C PHE A 681 41.50 20.93 37.64
N ASP A 682 41.85 20.94 36.35
CA ASP A 682 41.30 21.93 35.41
C ASP A 682 39.87 21.56 34.94
N GLN A 683 39.23 22.47 34.20
CA GLN A 683 37.88 22.28 33.63
C GLN A 683 37.75 21.09 32.67
N PHE A 684 38.86 20.42 32.34
CA PHE A 684 38.96 19.24 31.49
C PHE A 684 39.48 18.01 32.25
N GLY A 685 39.57 18.07 33.59
CA GLY A 685 39.96 16.96 34.46
C GLY A 685 41.46 16.68 34.51
N ARG A 686 42.33 17.60 34.10
CA ARG A 686 43.80 17.44 34.16
C ARG A 686 44.36 17.94 35.49
N ILE A 687 45.35 17.24 36.04
CA ILE A 687 45.98 17.59 37.32
C ILE A 687 46.97 18.76 37.13
N ILE A 688 46.79 19.81 37.94
CA ILE A 688 47.66 20.99 37.99
C ILE A 688 48.20 21.16 39.41
N LEU A 689 49.49 21.45 39.54
CA LEU A 689 50.14 21.81 40.80
C LEU A 689 50.26 23.35 40.89
N SER A 690 49.60 23.97 41.86
CA SER A 690 49.73 25.39 42.19
C SER A 690 50.45 25.56 43.54
N PHE A 691 51.18 26.66 43.73
CA PHE A 691 51.80 27.00 45.01
C PHE A 691 51.13 28.25 45.56
N GLU A 692 50.37 28.10 46.63
CA GLU A 692 49.67 29.20 47.28
C GLU A 692 50.48 29.73 48.48
N PRO A 693 50.44 31.04 48.80
CA PRO A 693 51.18 31.58 49.94
C PRO A 693 50.72 30.90 51.24
N SER A 694 51.66 30.44 52.07
CA SER A 694 51.32 29.78 53.33
C SER A 694 50.74 30.83 54.30
N ASN A 695 49.41 30.87 54.43
CA ASN A 695 48.74 31.65 55.46
C ASN A 695 49.10 31.05 56.83
N SER A 696 49.67 31.87 57.72
CA SER A 696 49.90 31.55 59.13
C SER A 696 48.60 31.41 59.91
#